data_AF-F2Z647-F1
#
_entry.id   AF-F2Z647-F1
#
_cell.length_a   1.000
_cell.length_b   1.000
_cell.length_c   1.000
_cell.angle_alpha   90.00
_cell.angle_beta   90.00
_cell.angle_gamma   90.00
#
_symmetry.space_group_name_H-M   'P 1'
#
loop_
_entity.id
_entity.type
_entity.pdbx_description
1 polymer ?
#
loop_
_entity_poly.entity_id
_entity_poly.type
_entity_poly.pdbx_seq_one_letter_code
_entity_poly.pdbx_strand_id
1 'polypeptide(L)'
;MAVETHTVAGIVAQRNPLEYSKSSPYTIFLFQAVLVILLCQLIYYPIRKLQQPKVIAEVVTGIILGPSVMGHIPNFTKNCFPEESIPGLTLMANIGIILFLFIIGLEVDISFIKKNMKVAISVGMINMAIPFALGCGIAKGIYTTYRMDSTELPPMEFTTYMVFIAVAMCITAFPVLARILTELNLITDRVGTIVLAAGITNDLTGWILLALVVTLANASNAVNTVYILLLTVAWFLFLCFPVRLAMKFCLRRFTNDLISGEPSQISMLFILTSVFISAFFTDIIGVHPIFGAFMVGVIVPRTNGYVIKITEKLEDLVHIVLIPIYFALAGLNVNIGLLNRGIDWAYTIGIILLAMVGKIFGGFIAGKLNKLLWRESLAIGVLMSCKGIVEIVVLTVGLNAGIITQRVYSMFIVMTLVTTFLTTPLTLLVYPVEYRLRVEKFLQGEATLDGTPIIKEGSSDSGLITSGNSSNEFRSLENVDIDQLGHFRISKIVLLLRDVHSISHLMSFTHDISSLGDNSDDNYNIDIKAVHLREFTSRTSHLLEASYQNSYEEDSITNFNENELHKSSSLLTIMKMFNELLGNHFASRSVLSTFKNHIFTINDQISEPSELLICTINKNELARSFSNSNNINGEDSERVLYGKLFHSCNSHFGLFITNEKKKTSLNEIKEDKVCITNFFENEEPRSIFGIDSVNLILHHDNFLSASDLLSLHVVYKLAFNLLFVNIFINTSSSSSSGFEEKIRSLFSPNTKAHLSIHYTKEDSLKDDILKANTRSSNEMFVVPNNLAKNEEDEMFSGAVNQLIDISETEGFNVLVVKAASF
;
A
#
# COMPACT_ATOMS: atom_id res chain seq x y z
N MET A 1 -34.65 -32.21 -47.78
CA MET A 1 -34.69 -31.28 -46.63
C MET A 1 -33.28 -30.76 -46.43
N ALA A 2 -33.01 -29.51 -46.83
CA ALA A 2 -31.78 -28.86 -46.41
C ALA A 2 -31.88 -28.62 -44.90
N VAL A 3 -30.87 -29.05 -44.15
CA VAL A 3 -30.79 -28.75 -42.72
C VAL A 3 -30.67 -27.23 -42.60
N GLU A 4 -31.65 -26.58 -41.96
CA GLU A 4 -31.57 -25.16 -41.64
C GLU A 4 -30.41 -24.94 -40.66
N THR A 5 -29.24 -24.60 -41.19
CA THR A 5 -27.98 -24.42 -40.45
C THR A 5 -27.84 -23.01 -39.87
N HIS A 6 -28.90 -22.19 -39.88
CA HIS A 6 -28.89 -20.82 -39.38
C HIS A 6 -28.40 -20.70 -37.92
N THR A 7 -28.52 -21.76 -37.12
CA THR A 7 -28.05 -21.80 -35.72
C THR A 7 -26.54 -21.98 -35.57
N VAL A 8 -25.82 -22.47 -36.60
CA VAL A 8 -24.37 -22.76 -36.59
C VAL A 8 -23.59 -21.95 -37.63
N ALA A 9 -24.28 -21.37 -38.61
CA ALA A 9 -23.71 -20.55 -39.68
C ALA A 9 -23.06 -19.25 -39.14
N GLY A 10 -21.86 -18.92 -39.62
CA GLY A 10 -21.14 -17.68 -39.24
C GLY A 10 -21.50 -16.46 -40.09
N ILE A 11 -20.82 -15.32 -39.86
CA ILE A 11 -21.04 -14.04 -40.59
C ILE A 11 -20.90 -14.23 -42.11
N VAL A 12 -19.97 -15.06 -42.55
CA VAL A 12 -19.74 -15.38 -43.98
C VAL A 12 -20.97 -16.02 -44.63
N ALA A 13 -21.80 -16.71 -43.85
CA ALA A 13 -23.05 -17.31 -44.27
C ALA A 13 -24.27 -16.38 -44.00
N GLN A 14 -24.03 -15.06 -43.94
CA GLN A 14 -25.03 -14.00 -43.76
C GLN A 14 -25.78 -13.99 -42.42
N ARG A 15 -25.27 -14.66 -41.37
CA ARG A 15 -25.84 -14.55 -40.02
C ARG A 15 -25.44 -13.22 -39.37
N ASN A 16 -26.41 -12.51 -38.80
CA ASN A 16 -26.13 -11.37 -37.94
C ASN A 16 -25.62 -11.86 -36.56
N PRO A 17 -24.40 -11.49 -36.13
CA PRO A 17 -23.83 -11.93 -34.85
C PRO A 17 -24.51 -11.29 -33.64
N LEU A 18 -25.23 -10.17 -33.84
CA LEU A 18 -25.98 -9.45 -32.81
C LEU A 18 -27.42 -9.97 -32.65
N GLU A 19 -27.87 -10.86 -33.55
CA GLU A 19 -29.17 -11.49 -33.40
C GLU A 19 -29.09 -12.60 -32.35
N TYR A 20 -29.96 -12.50 -31.34
CA TYR A 20 -29.99 -13.48 -30.27
C TYR A 20 -30.43 -14.85 -30.80
N SER A 21 -29.69 -15.89 -30.44
CA SER A 21 -30.01 -17.27 -30.76
C SER A 21 -30.01 -18.13 -29.51
N LYS A 22 -31.15 -18.78 -29.21
CA LYS A 22 -31.31 -19.67 -28.06
C LYS A 22 -30.30 -20.83 -28.04
N SER A 23 -29.87 -21.30 -29.21
CA SER A 23 -28.87 -22.38 -29.34
C SER A 23 -27.44 -21.91 -29.12
N SER A 24 -27.15 -20.61 -29.27
CA SER A 24 -25.79 -20.03 -29.17
C SER A 24 -25.78 -18.64 -28.51
N PRO A 25 -26.29 -18.52 -27.26
CA PRO A 25 -26.41 -17.22 -26.58
C PRO A 25 -25.06 -16.58 -26.24
N TYR A 26 -23.97 -17.34 -26.27
CA TYR A 26 -22.62 -16.86 -25.93
C TYR A 26 -22.08 -15.82 -26.93
N THR A 27 -22.53 -15.81 -28.20
CA THR A 27 -21.99 -14.88 -29.21
C THR A 27 -22.32 -13.43 -28.86
N ILE A 28 -23.59 -13.15 -28.56
CA ILE A 28 -24.03 -11.81 -28.16
C ILE A 28 -23.52 -11.44 -26.77
N PHE A 29 -23.44 -12.41 -25.85
CA PHE A 29 -22.87 -12.18 -24.53
C PHE A 29 -21.40 -11.74 -24.61
N LEU A 30 -20.58 -12.38 -25.45
CA LEU A 30 -19.17 -11.98 -25.64
C LEU A 30 -19.07 -10.58 -26.22
N PHE A 31 -19.93 -10.23 -27.19
CA PHE A 31 -20.01 -8.85 -27.70
C PHE A 31 -20.36 -7.85 -26.60
N GLN A 32 -21.39 -8.12 -25.80
CA GLN A 32 -21.81 -7.28 -24.67
C GLN A 32 -20.71 -7.13 -23.62
N ALA A 33 -20.04 -8.23 -23.26
CA ALA A 33 -18.95 -8.22 -22.30
C ALA A 33 -17.77 -7.35 -22.78
N VAL A 34 -17.35 -7.51 -24.04
CA VAL A 34 -16.28 -6.69 -24.64
C VAL A 34 -16.68 -5.21 -24.66
N LEU A 35 -17.91 -4.91 -25.08
CA LEU A 35 -18.44 -3.55 -25.13
C LEU A 35 -18.43 -2.89 -23.73
N VAL A 36 -18.95 -3.61 -22.73
CA VAL A 36 -18.99 -3.14 -21.34
C VAL A 36 -17.58 -2.92 -20.79
N ILE A 37 -16.69 -3.90 -20.90
CA ILE A 37 -15.34 -3.83 -20.32
C ILE A 37 -14.52 -2.69 -20.95
N LEU A 38 -14.56 -2.55 -22.28
CA LEU A 38 -13.85 -1.49 -22.99
C LEU A 38 -14.39 -0.11 -22.59
N LEU A 39 -15.72 0.05 -22.54
CA LEU A 39 -16.33 1.35 -22.21
C LEU A 39 -16.09 1.73 -20.74
N CYS A 40 -16.13 0.77 -19.81
CA CYS A 40 -15.72 0.96 -18.42
C CYS A 40 -14.30 1.48 -18.31
N GLN A 41 -13.36 0.88 -19.05
CA GLN A 41 -11.95 1.28 -19.02
C GLN A 41 -11.72 2.67 -19.63
N LEU A 42 -12.42 2.98 -20.73
CA LEU A 42 -12.36 4.27 -21.40
C LEU A 42 -12.86 5.39 -20.48
N ILE A 43 -13.99 5.18 -19.81
CA ILE A 43 -14.57 6.13 -18.85
C ILE A 43 -13.71 6.25 -17.59
N TYR A 44 -13.10 5.15 -17.14
CA TYR A 44 -12.23 5.18 -15.97
C TYR A 44 -10.94 5.99 -16.18
N TYR A 45 -10.39 6.04 -17.41
CA TYR A 45 -9.15 6.77 -17.71
C TYR A 45 -9.16 8.24 -17.26
N PRO A 46 -10.15 9.09 -17.61
CA PRO A 46 -10.24 10.46 -17.10
C PRO A 46 -10.64 10.52 -15.61
N ILE A 47 -11.55 9.65 -15.16
CA ILE A 47 -12.06 9.63 -13.79
C ILE A 47 -10.96 9.30 -12.78
N ARG A 48 -9.99 8.45 -13.16
CA ARG A 48 -8.82 8.12 -12.34
C ARG A 48 -8.00 9.36 -11.98
N LYS A 49 -7.92 10.37 -12.86
CA LYS A 49 -7.21 11.63 -12.56
C LYS A 49 -7.87 12.44 -11.43
N LEU A 50 -9.15 12.20 -11.17
CA LEU A 50 -9.91 12.82 -10.09
C LEU A 50 -9.88 12.00 -8.78
N GLN A 51 -9.03 10.95 -8.69
CA GLN A 51 -8.94 10.06 -7.51
C GLN A 51 -10.29 9.42 -7.15
N GLN A 52 -11.02 8.99 -8.18
CA GLN A 52 -12.34 8.41 -8.03
C GLN A 52 -12.27 6.88 -8.19
N PRO A 53 -12.99 6.11 -7.34
CA PRO A 53 -13.06 4.66 -7.44
C PRO A 53 -13.59 4.17 -8.79
N LYS A 54 -13.04 3.06 -9.29
CA LYS A 54 -13.43 2.43 -10.58
C LYS A 54 -14.93 2.06 -10.64
N VAL A 55 -15.53 1.70 -9.50
CA VAL A 55 -16.96 1.34 -9.41
C VAL A 55 -17.86 2.45 -9.97
N ILE A 56 -17.49 3.72 -9.80
CA ILE A 56 -18.23 4.87 -10.36
C ILE A 56 -18.25 4.78 -11.89
N ALA A 57 -17.10 4.53 -12.52
CA ALA A 57 -17.00 4.39 -13.97
C ALA A 57 -17.81 3.20 -14.49
N GLU A 58 -17.85 2.10 -13.74
CA GLU A 58 -18.57 0.87 -14.12
C GLU A 58 -20.10 1.07 -14.09
N VAL A 59 -20.63 1.76 -13.08
CA VAL A 59 -22.06 2.09 -13.01
C VAL A 59 -22.44 3.13 -14.06
N VAL A 60 -21.62 4.19 -14.23
CA VAL A 60 -21.84 5.23 -15.24
C VAL A 60 -21.82 4.63 -16.65
N THR A 61 -20.97 3.63 -16.91
CA THR A 61 -20.97 2.86 -18.15
C THR A 61 -22.33 2.21 -18.40
N GLY A 62 -22.91 1.55 -17.39
CA GLY A 62 -24.26 1.00 -17.50
C GLY A 62 -25.33 2.05 -17.79
N ILE A 63 -25.27 3.21 -17.13
CA ILE A 63 -26.22 4.33 -17.38
C ILE A 63 -26.11 4.83 -18.82
N ILE A 64 -24.89 4.94 -19.34
CA ILE A 64 -24.64 5.37 -20.72
C ILE A 64 -25.14 4.33 -21.72
N LEU A 65 -24.85 3.05 -21.50
CA LEU A 65 -25.31 1.96 -22.35
C LEU A 65 -26.83 1.73 -22.25
N GLY A 66 -27.44 2.17 -21.15
CA GLY A 66 -28.85 2.00 -20.85
C GLY A 66 -29.79 2.97 -21.57
N PRO A 67 -31.09 2.93 -21.19
CA PRO A 67 -32.12 3.76 -21.79
C PRO A 67 -31.90 5.26 -21.56
N SER A 68 -31.07 5.63 -20.58
CA SER A 68 -30.80 7.03 -20.24
C SER A 68 -30.00 7.78 -21.32
N VAL A 69 -29.12 7.12 -22.07
CA VAL A 69 -28.27 7.77 -23.09
C VAL A 69 -28.34 7.01 -24.42
N MET A 70 -27.61 5.92 -24.57
CA MET A 70 -27.50 5.20 -25.86
C MET A 70 -28.80 4.52 -26.27
N GLY A 71 -29.69 4.20 -25.32
CA GLY A 71 -31.02 3.67 -25.66
C GLY A 71 -31.95 4.66 -26.37
N HIS A 72 -31.59 5.95 -26.47
CA HIS A 72 -32.29 6.91 -27.33
C HIS A 72 -31.94 6.74 -28.82
N ILE A 73 -30.84 6.05 -29.13
CA ILE A 73 -30.43 5.77 -30.51
C ILE A 73 -31.34 4.67 -31.08
N PRO A 74 -31.98 4.88 -32.25
CA PRO A 74 -32.91 3.92 -32.80
C PRO A 74 -32.22 2.57 -33.03
N ASN A 75 -32.88 1.49 -32.61
CA ASN A 75 -32.41 0.10 -32.68
C ASN A 75 -31.16 -0.26 -31.87
N PHE A 76 -30.54 0.66 -31.13
CA PHE A 76 -29.36 0.35 -30.32
C PHE A 76 -29.66 -0.71 -29.25
N THR A 77 -30.66 -0.45 -28.40
CA THR A 77 -31.05 -1.39 -27.33
C THR A 77 -31.48 -2.74 -27.92
N LYS A 78 -32.26 -2.73 -29.01
CA LYS A 78 -32.74 -3.97 -29.64
C LYS A 78 -31.62 -4.82 -30.23
N ASN A 79 -30.57 -4.20 -30.77
CA ASN A 79 -29.46 -4.91 -31.40
C ASN A 79 -28.37 -5.29 -30.40
N CYS A 80 -27.99 -4.40 -29.49
CA CYS A 80 -26.87 -4.62 -28.57
C CYS A 80 -27.30 -5.29 -27.26
N PHE A 81 -28.51 -5.01 -26.77
CA PHE A 81 -29.05 -5.54 -25.51
C PHE A 81 -30.50 -6.04 -25.68
N PRO A 82 -30.75 -7.02 -26.57
CA PRO A 82 -32.09 -7.59 -26.72
C PRO A 82 -32.55 -8.22 -25.40
N GLU A 83 -33.83 -8.10 -25.08
CA GLU A 83 -34.41 -8.56 -23.82
C GLU A 83 -34.14 -10.06 -23.57
N GLU A 84 -34.10 -10.87 -24.63
CA GLU A 84 -33.79 -12.31 -24.54
C GLU A 84 -32.34 -12.60 -24.10
N SER A 85 -31.41 -11.65 -24.28
CA SER A 85 -30.00 -11.79 -23.87
C SER A 85 -29.75 -11.39 -22.41
N ILE A 86 -30.61 -10.55 -21.83
CA ILE A 86 -30.45 -10.01 -20.47
C ILE A 86 -30.32 -11.13 -19.42
N PRO A 87 -31.12 -12.22 -19.43
CA PRO A 87 -30.96 -13.30 -18.45
C PRO A 87 -29.57 -13.94 -18.44
N GLY A 88 -28.92 -14.08 -19.60
CA GLY A 88 -27.55 -14.61 -19.70
C GLY A 88 -26.53 -13.65 -19.09
N LEU A 89 -26.69 -12.36 -19.35
CA LEU A 89 -25.86 -11.31 -18.76
C LEU A 89 -26.03 -11.25 -17.23
N THR A 90 -27.28 -11.34 -16.75
CA THR A 90 -27.64 -11.40 -15.33
C THR A 90 -27.07 -12.63 -14.64
N LEU A 91 -27.07 -13.80 -15.28
CA LEU A 91 -26.44 -15.00 -14.73
C LEU A 91 -24.95 -14.78 -14.48
N MET A 92 -24.22 -14.26 -15.47
CA MET A 92 -22.78 -14.02 -15.33
C MET A 92 -22.49 -12.94 -14.28
N ALA A 93 -23.27 -11.86 -14.29
CA ALA A 93 -23.21 -10.80 -13.30
C ALA A 93 -23.40 -11.35 -11.87
N ASN A 94 -24.40 -12.23 -11.67
CA ASN A 94 -24.69 -12.85 -10.39
C ASN A 94 -23.58 -13.80 -9.92
N ILE A 95 -22.98 -14.59 -10.82
CA ILE A 95 -21.79 -15.39 -10.50
C ILE A 95 -20.62 -14.50 -10.11
N GLY A 96 -20.42 -13.40 -10.84
CA GLY A 96 -19.42 -12.38 -10.55
C GLY A 96 -19.52 -11.84 -9.13
N ILE A 97 -20.73 -11.45 -8.73
CA ILE A 97 -20.93 -10.88 -7.41
C ILE A 97 -20.88 -11.93 -6.29
N ILE A 98 -21.26 -13.18 -6.54
CA ILE A 98 -21.05 -14.31 -5.60
C ILE A 98 -19.55 -14.47 -5.31
N LEU A 99 -18.71 -14.54 -6.36
CA LEU A 99 -17.26 -14.65 -6.20
C LEU A 99 -16.65 -13.40 -5.55
N PHE A 100 -17.15 -12.22 -5.92
CA PHE A 100 -16.72 -10.97 -5.31
C PHE A 100 -17.03 -10.91 -3.82
N LEU A 101 -18.24 -11.31 -3.39
CA LEU A 101 -18.57 -11.30 -1.97
C LEU A 101 -17.87 -12.41 -1.18
N PHE A 102 -17.48 -13.50 -1.84
CA PHE A 102 -16.52 -14.43 -1.26
C PHE A 102 -15.17 -13.75 -0.99
N ILE A 103 -14.61 -12.99 -1.95
CA ILE A 103 -13.37 -12.21 -1.76
C ILE A 103 -13.55 -11.18 -0.62
N ILE A 104 -14.67 -10.46 -0.55
CA ILE A 104 -14.93 -9.57 0.58
C ILE A 104 -14.99 -10.34 1.91
N GLY A 105 -15.63 -11.52 1.94
CA GLY A 105 -15.64 -12.36 3.14
C GLY A 105 -14.22 -12.76 3.58
N LEU A 106 -13.33 -13.01 2.61
CA LEU A 106 -11.91 -13.22 2.85
C LEU A 106 -11.23 -11.96 3.41
N GLU A 107 -11.66 -10.76 3.05
CA GLU A 107 -11.12 -9.49 3.59
C GLU A 107 -11.46 -9.24 5.07
N VAL A 108 -12.56 -9.78 5.59
CA VAL A 108 -13.06 -9.47 6.95
C VAL A 108 -12.17 -10.02 8.07
N ASP A 109 -11.24 -9.20 8.58
CA ASP A 109 -10.39 -9.59 9.70
C ASP A 109 -11.08 -9.44 11.07
N ILE A 110 -11.56 -10.56 11.61
CA ILE A 110 -12.21 -10.62 12.93
C ILE A 110 -11.26 -10.21 14.06
N SER A 111 -9.96 -10.47 13.93
CA SER A 111 -8.96 -10.12 14.96
C SER A 111 -8.75 -8.60 15.02
N PHE A 112 -8.64 -7.96 13.85
CA PHE A 112 -8.56 -6.50 13.74
C PHE A 112 -9.80 -5.80 14.32
N ILE A 113 -10.99 -6.31 14.00
CA ILE A 113 -12.25 -5.80 14.57
C ILE A 113 -12.25 -5.95 16.10
N LYS A 114 -11.75 -7.07 16.65
CA LYS A 114 -11.69 -7.31 18.10
C LYS A 114 -10.81 -6.30 18.83
N LYS A 115 -9.62 -5.97 18.29
CA LYS A 115 -8.70 -5.00 18.90
C LYS A 115 -9.34 -3.61 19.03
N ASN A 116 -10.11 -3.20 18.01
CA ASN A 116 -10.74 -1.87 17.94
C ASN A 116 -12.25 -1.85 18.22
N MET A 117 -12.79 -2.94 18.78
CA MET A 117 -14.23 -3.24 18.77
C MET A 117 -15.09 -2.17 19.44
N LYS A 118 -14.64 -1.60 20.58
CA LYS A 118 -15.43 -0.60 21.33
C LYS A 118 -15.69 0.66 20.51
N VAL A 119 -14.64 1.20 19.89
CA VAL A 119 -14.73 2.42 19.08
C VAL A 119 -15.41 2.12 17.75
N ALA A 120 -15.06 1.01 17.10
CA ALA A 120 -15.61 0.60 15.81
C ALA A 120 -17.12 0.36 15.86
N ILE A 121 -17.62 -0.37 16.87
CA ILE A 121 -19.06 -0.62 17.02
C ILE A 121 -19.82 0.66 17.37
N SER A 122 -19.27 1.48 18.28
CA SER A 122 -19.87 2.78 18.63
C SER A 122 -20.02 3.67 17.40
N VAL A 123 -18.95 3.81 16.61
CA VAL A 123 -18.95 4.62 15.39
C VAL A 123 -19.86 4.03 14.32
N GLY A 124 -19.77 2.72 14.07
CA GLY A 124 -20.61 2.05 13.07
C GLY A 124 -22.10 2.19 13.37
N MET A 125 -22.54 1.78 14.56
CA MET A 125 -23.95 1.75 14.93
C MET A 125 -24.58 3.15 15.00
N ILE A 126 -23.90 4.13 15.59
CA ILE A 126 -24.42 5.51 15.67
C ILE A 126 -24.52 6.13 14.27
N ASN A 127 -23.49 5.94 13.45
CA ASN A 127 -23.47 6.43 12.07
C ASN A 127 -24.51 5.75 11.16
N MET A 128 -24.95 4.54 11.50
CA MET A 128 -25.99 3.83 10.77
C MET A 128 -27.40 4.20 11.27
N ALA A 129 -27.58 4.40 12.57
CA ALA A 129 -28.88 4.68 13.19
C ALA A 129 -29.51 6.00 12.71
N ILE A 130 -28.71 7.07 12.57
CA ILE A 130 -29.22 8.38 12.12
C ILE A 130 -29.78 8.33 10.69
N PRO A 131 -29.02 7.92 9.66
CA PRO A 131 -29.56 7.81 8.30
C PRO A 131 -30.67 6.78 8.18
N PHE A 132 -30.68 5.72 9.01
CA PHE A 132 -31.81 4.79 9.08
C PHE A 132 -33.10 5.50 9.52
N ALA A 133 -33.03 6.31 10.59
CA ALA A 133 -34.18 7.08 11.07
C ALA A 133 -34.67 8.11 10.03
N LEU A 134 -33.75 8.80 9.35
CA LEU A 134 -34.09 9.72 8.26
C LEU A 134 -34.73 8.98 7.07
N GLY A 135 -34.25 7.78 6.76
CA GLY A 135 -34.81 6.89 5.75
C GLY A 135 -36.25 6.49 6.07
N CYS A 136 -36.54 6.11 7.31
CA CYS A 136 -37.91 5.87 7.77
C CYS A 136 -38.80 7.11 7.59
N GLY A 137 -38.26 8.29 7.88
CA GLY A 137 -38.97 9.57 7.72
C GLY A 137 -39.36 9.87 6.27
N ILE A 138 -38.42 9.72 5.33
CA ILE A 138 -38.69 10.01 3.90
C ILE A 138 -39.50 8.90 3.22
N ALA A 139 -39.44 7.66 3.72
CA ALA A 139 -40.12 6.50 3.13
C ALA A 139 -41.63 6.73 2.97
N LYS A 140 -42.30 7.41 3.92
CA LYS A 140 -43.73 7.71 3.83
C LYS A 140 -44.07 8.57 2.60
N GLY A 141 -43.24 9.57 2.30
CA GLY A 141 -43.41 10.44 1.14
C GLY A 141 -43.19 9.70 -0.17
N ILE A 142 -42.14 8.87 -0.23
CA ILE A 142 -41.84 8.08 -1.43
C ILE A 142 -42.92 7.01 -1.67
N TYR A 143 -43.36 6.33 -0.60
CA TYR A 143 -44.41 5.30 -0.68
C TYR A 143 -45.73 5.86 -1.20
N THR A 144 -46.17 7.01 -0.67
CA THR A 144 -47.41 7.66 -1.12
C THR A 144 -47.34 8.14 -2.56
N THR A 145 -46.20 8.66 -3.00
CA THR A 145 -46.07 9.24 -4.36
C THR A 145 -45.85 8.19 -5.44
N TYR A 146 -45.09 7.12 -5.15
CA TYR A 146 -44.62 6.19 -6.19
C TYR A 146 -45.10 4.75 -6.04
N ARG A 147 -45.73 4.39 -4.91
CA ARG A 147 -46.15 3.00 -4.65
C ARG A 147 -47.65 2.84 -4.41
N MET A 148 -48.30 3.76 -3.69
CA MET A 148 -49.74 3.66 -3.39
C MET A 148 -50.60 3.65 -4.67
N ASP A 149 -50.22 4.42 -5.69
CA ASP A 149 -50.97 4.54 -6.93
C ASP A 149 -50.42 3.68 -8.09
N SER A 150 -49.38 2.87 -7.85
CA SER A 150 -48.79 2.04 -8.90
C SER A 150 -49.62 0.77 -9.11
N THR A 151 -50.24 0.65 -10.28
CA THR A 151 -51.03 -0.53 -10.70
C THR A 151 -50.16 -1.71 -11.15
N GLU A 152 -48.87 -1.48 -11.38
CA GLU A 152 -47.93 -2.45 -11.96
C GLU A 152 -47.30 -3.40 -10.95
N LEU A 153 -47.46 -3.15 -9.64
CA LEU A 153 -46.75 -3.88 -8.58
C LEU A 153 -47.72 -4.46 -7.54
N PRO A 154 -47.39 -5.63 -6.95
CA PRO A 154 -48.23 -6.22 -5.92
C PRO A 154 -48.33 -5.31 -4.67
N PRO A 155 -49.48 -5.34 -3.97
CA PRO A 155 -49.66 -4.58 -2.74
C PRO A 155 -48.64 -5.05 -1.69
N MET A 156 -47.95 -4.10 -1.06
CA MET A 156 -46.93 -4.35 -0.07
C MET A 156 -47.24 -3.54 1.18
N GLU A 157 -46.99 -4.11 2.36
CA GLU A 157 -47.11 -3.37 3.62
C GLU A 157 -46.09 -2.22 3.68
N PHE A 158 -46.54 -1.06 4.15
CA PHE A 158 -45.70 0.12 4.34
C PHE A 158 -44.47 -0.18 5.21
N THR A 159 -44.60 -1.07 6.21
CA THR A 159 -43.50 -1.45 7.11
C THR A 159 -42.32 -2.04 6.34
N THR A 160 -42.56 -3.00 5.44
CA THR A 160 -41.49 -3.62 4.64
C THR A 160 -40.82 -2.60 3.72
N TYR A 161 -41.62 -1.72 3.10
CA TYR A 161 -41.10 -0.64 2.25
C TYR A 161 -40.26 0.37 3.05
N MET A 162 -40.74 0.76 4.23
CA MET A 162 -40.06 1.71 5.12
C MET A 162 -38.70 1.17 5.57
N VAL A 163 -38.65 -0.09 6.01
CA VAL A 163 -37.38 -0.72 6.40
C VAL A 163 -36.45 -0.84 5.19
N PHE A 164 -36.94 -1.20 4.00
CA PHE A 164 -36.11 -1.24 2.79
C PHE A 164 -35.45 0.12 2.49
N ILE A 165 -36.23 1.20 2.49
CA ILE A 165 -35.72 2.56 2.23
C ILE A 165 -34.72 2.99 3.31
N ALA A 166 -35.01 2.69 4.58
CA ALA A 166 -34.10 2.97 5.68
C ALA A 166 -32.76 2.22 5.55
N VAL A 167 -32.82 0.94 5.16
CA VAL A 167 -31.64 0.10 4.91
C VAL A 167 -30.82 0.65 3.74
N ALA A 168 -31.44 0.94 2.60
CA ALA A 168 -30.75 1.51 1.43
C ALA A 168 -30.03 2.83 1.78
N MET A 169 -30.63 3.66 2.63
CA MET A 169 -30.05 4.94 3.03
C MET A 169 -28.89 4.82 4.03
N CYS A 170 -28.91 3.82 4.90
CA CYS A 170 -27.94 3.70 6.00
C CYS A 170 -26.71 2.81 5.71
N ILE A 171 -26.71 2.00 4.65
CA ILE A 171 -25.56 1.15 4.32
C ILE A 171 -24.38 2.02 3.84
N THR A 172 -23.19 1.72 4.36
CA THR A 172 -21.88 2.20 3.87
C THR A 172 -21.18 1.01 3.22
N ALA A 173 -20.27 1.23 2.27
CA ALA A 173 -19.54 0.13 1.60
C ALA A 173 -18.05 0.11 1.97
N PHE A 174 -17.63 -0.89 2.74
CA PHE A 174 -16.24 -1.09 3.16
C PHE A 174 -15.23 -1.18 2.00
N PRO A 175 -15.45 -1.93 0.90
CA PRO A 175 -14.44 -2.07 -0.15
C PRO A 175 -14.11 -0.74 -0.84
N VAL A 176 -15.14 0.07 -1.09
CA VAL A 176 -14.98 1.40 -1.70
C VAL A 176 -14.31 2.36 -0.70
N LEU A 177 -14.70 2.28 0.57
CA LEU A 177 -14.09 3.05 1.66
C LEU A 177 -12.59 2.75 1.81
N ALA A 178 -12.22 1.47 1.86
CA ALA A 178 -10.84 1.03 1.98
C ALA A 178 -10.00 1.53 0.79
N ARG A 179 -10.57 1.50 -0.41
CA ARG A 179 -9.94 2.06 -1.60
C ARG A 179 -9.76 3.58 -1.53
N ILE A 180 -10.78 4.33 -1.11
CA ILE A 180 -10.67 5.79 -0.94
C ILE A 180 -9.59 6.12 0.09
N LEU A 181 -9.56 5.40 1.22
CA LEU A 181 -8.52 5.59 2.24
C LEU A 181 -7.13 5.23 1.73
N THR A 182 -7.01 4.22 0.86
CA THR A 182 -5.77 3.88 0.18
C THR A 182 -5.30 5.01 -0.71
N GLU A 183 -6.17 5.48 -1.61
CA GLU A 183 -5.84 6.54 -2.58
C GLU A 183 -5.50 7.86 -1.88
N LEU A 184 -6.07 8.10 -0.69
CA LEU A 184 -5.82 9.28 0.14
C LEU A 184 -4.66 9.10 1.15
N ASN A 185 -4.02 7.93 1.22
CA ASN A 185 -2.99 7.60 2.21
C ASN A 185 -3.45 7.82 3.66
N LEU A 186 -4.65 7.34 3.99
CA LEU A 186 -5.27 7.48 5.31
C LEU A 186 -5.37 6.15 6.07
N ILE A 187 -5.02 5.00 5.46
CA ILE A 187 -5.19 3.66 6.07
C ILE A 187 -4.53 3.56 7.45
N THR A 188 -3.32 4.10 7.58
CA THR A 188 -2.51 4.07 8.80
C THR A 188 -2.90 5.14 9.80
N ASP A 189 -3.61 6.19 9.37
CA ASP A 189 -4.04 7.27 10.25
C ASP A 189 -5.08 6.76 11.25
N ARG A 190 -5.11 7.39 12.43
CA ARG A 190 -6.11 7.10 13.47
C ARG A 190 -7.54 7.16 12.93
N VAL A 191 -7.85 8.18 12.10
CA VAL A 191 -9.15 8.33 11.45
C VAL A 191 -9.43 7.17 10.50
N GLY A 192 -8.46 6.79 9.66
CA GLY A 192 -8.65 5.69 8.71
C GLY A 192 -8.83 4.34 9.40
N THR A 193 -8.07 4.05 10.46
CA THR A 193 -8.21 2.81 11.24
C THR A 193 -9.62 2.68 11.85
N ILE A 194 -10.14 3.76 12.46
CA ILE A 194 -11.48 3.80 13.03
C ILE A 194 -12.55 3.62 11.94
N VAL A 195 -12.37 4.31 10.82
CA VAL A 195 -13.29 4.29 9.68
C VAL A 195 -13.29 2.91 9.00
N LEU A 196 -12.15 2.26 8.83
CA LEU A 196 -12.05 0.89 8.31
C LEU A 196 -12.81 -0.08 9.21
N ALA A 197 -12.54 -0.07 10.52
CA ALA A 197 -13.18 -0.97 11.47
C ALA A 197 -14.71 -0.74 11.57
N ALA A 198 -15.14 0.53 11.58
CA ALA A 198 -16.55 0.88 11.53
C ALA A 198 -17.22 0.50 10.21
N GLY A 199 -16.49 0.60 9.09
CA GLY A 199 -16.93 0.19 7.75
C GLY A 199 -17.22 -1.30 7.70
N ILE A 200 -16.32 -2.14 8.21
CA ILE A 200 -16.53 -3.59 8.28
C ILE A 200 -17.76 -3.94 9.14
N THR A 201 -17.92 -3.24 10.26
CA THR A 201 -19.08 -3.41 11.14
C THR A 201 -20.38 -3.03 10.42
N ASN A 202 -20.37 -1.94 9.65
CA ASN A 202 -21.53 -1.48 8.88
C ASN A 202 -21.88 -2.43 7.74
N ASP A 203 -20.89 -2.98 7.02
CA ASP A 203 -21.11 -3.98 5.98
C ASP A 203 -21.76 -5.23 6.57
N LEU A 204 -21.21 -5.78 7.67
CA LEU A 204 -21.79 -6.94 8.35
C LEU A 204 -23.25 -6.68 8.80
N THR A 205 -23.49 -5.53 9.41
CA THR A 205 -24.84 -5.13 9.84
C THR A 205 -25.78 -4.93 8.66
N GLY A 206 -25.28 -4.33 7.56
CA GLY A 206 -26.03 -4.12 6.33
C GLY A 206 -26.50 -5.42 5.69
N TRP A 207 -25.66 -6.47 5.70
CA TRP A 207 -26.05 -7.79 5.21
C TRP A 207 -27.13 -8.45 6.07
N ILE A 208 -27.05 -8.32 7.40
CA ILE A 208 -28.09 -8.81 8.31
C ILE A 208 -29.42 -8.08 8.04
N LEU A 209 -29.38 -6.76 7.87
CA LEU A 209 -30.57 -5.98 7.56
C LEU A 209 -31.12 -6.28 6.16
N LEU A 210 -30.28 -6.52 5.15
CA LEU A 210 -30.73 -6.92 3.83
C LEU A 210 -31.45 -8.28 3.88
N ALA A 211 -30.87 -9.27 4.57
CA ALA A 211 -31.51 -10.56 4.76
C ALA A 211 -32.87 -10.40 5.47
N LEU A 212 -32.95 -9.56 6.50
CA LEU A 212 -34.21 -9.22 7.17
C LEU A 212 -35.23 -8.62 6.21
N VAL A 213 -34.84 -7.67 5.36
CA VAL A 213 -35.78 -7.01 4.43
C VAL A 213 -36.26 -7.95 3.32
N VAL A 214 -35.37 -8.76 2.75
CA VAL A 214 -35.73 -9.75 1.72
C VAL A 214 -36.69 -10.79 2.29
N THR A 215 -36.44 -11.26 3.52
CA THR A 215 -37.33 -12.22 4.18
C THR A 215 -38.70 -11.61 4.53
N LEU A 216 -38.75 -10.33 4.91
CA LEU A 216 -40.01 -9.59 5.09
C LEU A 216 -40.76 -9.34 3.77
N ALA A 217 -40.05 -9.18 2.66
CA ALA A 217 -40.65 -8.95 1.34
C ALA A 217 -41.18 -10.24 0.70
N ASN A 218 -40.48 -11.36 0.88
CA ASN A 218 -40.85 -12.66 0.31
C ASN A 218 -41.86 -13.44 1.18
N ALA A 219 -41.98 -13.12 2.46
CA ALA A 219 -42.86 -13.84 3.34
C ALA A 219 -44.31 -13.36 3.21
N SER A 220 -45.18 -14.23 2.71
CA SER A 220 -46.63 -14.05 2.79
C SER A 220 -47.17 -14.16 4.21
N ASN A 221 -46.43 -14.84 5.11
CA ASN A 221 -46.79 -15.10 6.51
C ASN A 221 -45.59 -14.85 7.44
N ALA A 222 -45.79 -14.12 8.54
CA ALA A 222 -44.73 -13.82 9.53
C ALA A 222 -44.03 -15.07 10.10
N VAL A 223 -44.73 -16.21 10.15
CA VAL A 223 -44.18 -17.50 10.57
C VAL A 223 -43.09 -18.00 9.61
N ASN A 224 -43.28 -17.84 8.29
CA ASN A 224 -42.28 -18.23 7.31
C ASN A 224 -41.02 -17.38 7.42
N THR A 225 -41.15 -16.08 7.72
CA THR A 225 -40.00 -15.19 7.99
C THR A 225 -39.13 -15.73 9.13
N VAL A 226 -39.77 -16.16 10.23
CA VAL A 226 -39.05 -16.73 11.39
C VAL A 226 -38.36 -18.05 11.02
N TYR A 227 -39.01 -18.92 10.25
CA TYR A 227 -38.40 -20.16 9.77
C TYR A 227 -37.19 -19.91 8.87
N ILE A 228 -37.29 -18.96 7.94
CA ILE A 228 -36.19 -18.58 7.05
C ILE A 228 -35.02 -18.04 7.89
N LEU A 229 -35.29 -17.14 8.84
CA LEU A 229 -34.27 -16.60 9.73
C LEU A 229 -33.61 -17.71 10.56
N LEU A 230 -34.38 -18.62 11.16
CA LEU A 230 -33.82 -19.72 11.94
C LEU A 230 -32.97 -20.65 11.08
N LEU A 231 -33.41 -20.96 9.86
CA LEU A 231 -32.67 -21.82 8.95
C LEU A 231 -31.37 -21.16 8.47
N THR A 232 -31.37 -19.83 8.25
CA THR A 232 -30.15 -19.08 7.91
C THR A 232 -29.15 -19.05 9.05
N VAL A 233 -29.61 -18.88 10.29
CA VAL A 233 -28.76 -18.95 11.48
C VAL A 233 -28.22 -20.38 11.67
N ALA A 234 -29.06 -21.39 11.48
CA ALA A 234 -28.65 -22.79 11.54
C ALA A 234 -27.58 -23.11 10.46
N TRP A 235 -27.77 -22.63 9.23
CA TRP A 235 -26.78 -22.74 8.17
C TRP A 235 -25.48 -22.02 8.51
N PHE A 236 -25.56 -20.82 9.11
CA PHE A 236 -24.38 -20.10 9.59
C PHE A 236 -23.60 -20.89 10.63
N LEU A 237 -24.27 -21.42 11.66
CA LEU A 237 -23.65 -22.23 12.69
C LEU A 237 -23.05 -23.51 12.10
N PHE A 238 -23.74 -24.15 11.16
CA PHE A 238 -23.24 -25.31 10.43
C PHE A 238 -21.96 -24.98 9.64
N LEU A 239 -21.91 -23.84 8.93
CA LEU A 239 -20.67 -23.46 8.26
C LEU A 239 -19.56 -23.14 9.29
N CYS A 240 -19.89 -22.41 10.35
CA CYS A 240 -18.90 -21.88 11.30
C CYS A 240 -18.23 -22.96 12.16
N PHE A 241 -18.95 -24.03 12.51
CA PHE A 241 -18.43 -25.10 13.38
C PHE A 241 -17.97 -26.33 12.57
N PRO A 242 -18.85 -27.19 12.02
CA PRO A 242 -18.41 -28.40 11.36
C PRO A 242 -17.65 -28.15 10.06
N VAL A 243 -18.11 -27.24 9.19
CA VAL A 243 -17.42 -26.99 7.91
C VAL A 243 -16.07 -26.30 8.12
N ARG A 244 -15.99 -25.30 9.00
CA ARG A 244 -14.71 -24.68 9.37
C ARG A 244 -13.70 -25.71 9.91
N LEU A 245 -14.15 -26.59 10.81
CA LEU A 245 -13.29 -27.61 11.40
C LEU A 245 -12.86 -28.63 10.34
N ALA A 246 -13.79 -29.07 9.49
CA ALA A 246 -13.52 -29.99 8.39
C ALA A 246 -12.55 -29.37 7.37
N MET A 247 -12.73 -28.09 6.99
CA MET A 247 -11.80 -27.37 6.12
C MET A 247 -10.42 -27.29 6.75
N LYS A 248 -10.31 -26.84 8.01
CA LYS A 248 -9.02 -26.75 8.71
C LYS A 248 -8.33 -28.11 8.81
N PHE A 249 -9.08 -29.17 9.09
CA PHE A 249 -8.55 -30.54 9.13
C PHE A 249 -8.11 -31.01 7.74
N CYS A 250 -8.93 -30.80 6.71
CA CYS A 250 -8.67 -31.24 5.35
C CYS A 250 -7.43 -30.54 4.77
N LEU A 251 -7.40 -29.21 4.85
CA LEU A 251 -6.30 -28.39 4.36
C LEU A 251 -4.97 -28.68 5.10
N ARG A 252 -5.02 -29.01 6.40
CA ARG A 252 -3.82 -29.39 7.17
C ARG A 252 -3.36 -30.81 6.87
N ARG A 253 -4.28 -31.76 6.66
CA ARG A 253 -3.94 -33.20 6.59
C ARG A 253 -3.69 -33.70 5.17
N PHE A 254 -4.43 -33.20 4.18
CA PHE A 254 -4.37 -33.71 2.80
C PHE A 254 -3.46 -32.89 1.89
N THR A 255 -3.32 -31.59 2.15
CA THR A 255 -2.65 -30.68 1.21
C THR A 255 -1.41 -30.01 1.81
N ASN A 256 -1.29 -29.93 3.15
CA ASN A 256 -0.24 -29.17 3.84
C ASN A 256 -0.20 -27.67 3.44
N ASP A 257 -1.25 -27.18 2.78
CA ASP A 257 -1.36 -25.81 2.24
C ASP A 257 -1.40 -24.76 3.35
N LEU A 258 -1.92 -25.08 4.54
CA LEU A 258 -1.89 -24.15 5.69
C LEU A 258 -0.45 -23.87 6.18
N ILE A 259 0.46 -24.82 5.97
CA ILE A 259 1.87 -24.70 6.37
C ILE A 259 2.64 -24.01 5.24
N SER A 260 2.37 -24.41 3.99
CA SER A 260 3.05 -23.88 2.79
C SER A 260 2.57 -22.48 2.39
N GLY A 261 1.37 -22.05 2.81
CA GLY A 261 0.76 -20.77 2.46
C GLY A 261 0.17 -20.70 1.04
N GLU A 262 0.45 -21.67 0.18
CA GLU A 262 -0.01 -21.70 -1.21
C GLU A 262 -1.28 -22.55 -1.40
N PRO A 263 -2.33 -22.01 -2.08
CA PRO A 263 -3.51 -22.79 -2.41
C PRO A 263 -3.21 -23.72 -3.59
N SER A 264 -3.14 -25.02 -3.30
CA SER A 264 -3.18 -26.11 -4.28
C SER A 264 -4.44 -26.01 -5.16
N GLN A 265 -4.38 -26.61 -6.35
CA GLN A 265 -5.53 -26.66 -7.25
C GLN A 265 -6.72 -27.42 -6.62
N ILE A 266 -6.43 -28.43 -5.77
CA ILE A 266 -7.44 -29.22 -5.07
C ILE A 266 -8.08 -28.40 -3.94
N SER A 267 -7.31 -27.65 -3.17
CA SER A 267 -7.88 -26.79 -2.10
C SER A 267 -8.71 -25.66 -2.70
N MET A 268 -8.27 -25.07 -3.81
CA MET A 268 -9.04 -24.10 -4.57
C MET A 268 -10.38 -24.67 -5.07
N LEU A 269 -10.37 -25.90 -5.58
CA LEU A 269 -11.59 -26.62 -5.98
C LEU A 269 -12.56 -26.78 -4.79
N PHE A 270 -12.07 -27.24 -3.64
CA PHE A 270 -12.91 -27.40 -2.45
C PHE A 270 -13.52 -26.08 -1.98
N ILE A 271 -12.74 -24.99 -2.00
CA ILE A 271 -13.19 -23.66 -1.58
C ILE A 271 -14.26 -23.14 -2.54
N LEU A 272 -14.00 -23.11 -3.85
CA LEU A 272 -14.96 -22.65 -4.86
C LEU A 272 -16.24 -23.49 -4.88
N THR A 273 -16.11 -24.81 -4.73
CA THR A 273 -17.28 -25.71 -4.64
C THR A 273 -18.09 -25.40 -3.38
N SER A 274 -17.42 -25.15 -2.25
CA SER A 274 -18.10 -24.73 -1.01
C SER A 274 -18.84 -23.40 -1.16
N VAL A 275 -18.26 -22.44 -1.89
CA VAL A 275 -18.90 -21.16 -2.22
C VAL A 275 -20.19 -21.38 -3.02
N PHE A 276 -20.15 -22.20 -4.08
CA PHE A 276 -21.33 -22.47 -4.90
C PHE A 276 -22.40 -23.29 -4.15
N ILE A 277 -22.00 -24.28 -3.36
CA ILE A 277 -22.92 -25.04 -2.50
C ILE A 277 -23.62 -24.11 -1.51
N SER A 278 -22.86 -23.25 -0.84
CA SER A 278 -23.42 -22.30 0.12
C SER A 278 -24.36 -21.30 -0.53
N ALA A 279 -23.98 -20.74 -1.68
CA ALA A 279 -24.82 -19.82 -2.45
C ALA A 279 -26.14 -20.49 -2.87
N PHE A 280 -26.08 -21.73 -3.36
CA PHE A 280 -27.25 -22.54 -3.72
C PHE A 280 -28.16 -22.81 -2.53
N PHE A 281 -27.61 -23.22 -1.38
CA PHE A 281 -28.40 -23.45 -0.17
C PHE A 281 -29.08 -22.18 0.31
N THR A 282 -28.39 -21.03 0.33
CA THR A 282 -29.02 -19.77 0.74
C THR A 282 -30.18 -19.37 -0.16
N ASP A 283 -30.06 -19.58 -1.47
CA ASP A 283 -31.13 -19.29 -2.45
C ASP A 283 -32.38 -20.14 -2.20
N ILE A 284 -32.20 -21.45 -1.95
CA ILE A 284 -33.31 -22.36 -1.63
C ILE A 284 -34.05 -21.95 -0.36
N ILE A 285 -33.30 -21.45 0.64
CA ILE A 285 -33.85 -20.98 1.92
C ILE A 285 -34.65 -19.67 1.74
N GLY A 286 -34.55 -19.01 0.59
CA GLY A 286 -35.21 -17.73 0.31
C GLY A 286 -34.36 -16.52 0.72
N VAL A 287 -33.06 -16.70 0.92
CA VAL A 287 -32.08 -15.64 1.13
C VAL A 287 -31.19 -15.49 -0.11
N HIS A 288 -30.69 -14.29 -0.36
CA HIS A 288 -29.90 -14.04 -1.55
C HIS A 288 -28.61 -14.90 -1.60
N PRO A 289 -28.26 -15.54 -2.75
CA PRO A 289 -27.09 -16.44 -2.89
C PRO A 289 -25.75 -15.82 -2.47
N ILE A 290 -25.64 -14.51 -2.65
CA ILE A 290 -24.48 -13.69 -2.26
C ILE A 290 -24.12 -13.88 -0.78
N PHE A 291 -25.11 -14.06 0.10
CA PHE A 291 -24.89 -14.25 1.53
C PHE A 291 -24.13 -15.56 1.81
N GLY A 292 -24.49 -16.65 1.12
CA GLY A 292 -23.82 -17.93 1.27
C GLY A 292 -22.33 -17.87 0.90
N ALA A 293 -21.99 -17.12 -0.14
CA ALA A 293 -20.61 -16.91 -0.56
C ALA A 293 -19.78 -16.11 0.45
N PHE A 294 -20.36 -15.03 0.97
CA PHE A 294 -19.75 -14.21 2.01
C PHE A 294 -19.44 -15.03 3.28
N MET A 295 -20.38 -15.86 3.74
CA MET A 295 -20.19 -16.70 4.92
C MET A 295 -19.00 -17.66 4.76
N VAL A 296 -18.87 -18.30 3.59
CA VAL A 296 -17.73 -19.18 3.30
C VAL A 296 -16.42 -18.39 3.38
N GLY A 297 -16.36 -17.19 2.81
CA GLY A 297 -15.18 -16.31 2.87
C GLY A 297 -14.75 -15.98 4.30
N VAL A 298 -15.71 -15.63 5.17
CA VAL A 298 -15.44 -15.33 6.60
C VAL A 298 -14.87 -16.54 7.37
N ILE A 299 -15.22 -17.75 6.92
CA ILE A 299 -14.90 -19.01 7.61
C ILE A 299 -13.54 -19.58 7.19
N VAL A 300 -13.04 -19.24 5.99
CA VAL A 300 -11.74 -19.72 5.51
C VAL A 300 -10.64 -19.39 6.53
N PRO A 301 -9.79 -20.37 6.91
CA PRO A 301 -8.72 -20.15 7.87
C PRO A 301 -7.68 -19.16 7.34
N ARG A 302 -7.31 -18.19 8.19
CA ARG A 302 -6.42 -17.06 7.87
C ARG A 302 -4.94 -17.31 8.20
N THR A 303 -4.52 -18.53 8.54
CA THR A 303 -3.15 -18.83 8.98
C THR A 303 -2.14 -18.67 7.83
N ASN A 304 -0.94 -18.16 8.14
CA ASN A 304 0.19 -18.03 7.22
C ASN A 304 -0.13 -17.29 5.90
N GLY A 305 -0.96 -16.25 5.93
CA GLY A 305 -1.26 -15.46 4.72
C GLY A 305 -2.05 -16.20 3.63
N TYR A 306 -2.57 -17.41 3.90
CA TYR A 306 -3.28 -18.25 2.93
C TYR A 306 -4.41 -17.55 2.16
N VAL A 307 -5.13 -16.67 2.87
CA VAL A 307 -6.24 -15.89 2.30
C VAL A 307 -5.77 -14.85 1.28
N ILE A 308 -4.56 -14.31 1.43
CA ILE A 308 -3.95 -13.37 0.47
C ILE A 308 -3.76 -14.08 -0.87
N LYS A 309 -3.21 -15.30 -0.86
CA LYS A 309 -2.95 -16.08 -2.08
C LYS A 309 -4.21 -16.54 -2.81
N ILE A 310 -5.26 -16.92 -2.07
CA ILE A 310 -6.57 -17.22 -2.69
C ILE A 310 -7.11 -15.99 -3.39
N THR A 311 -7.01 -14.83 -2.72
CA THR A 311 -7.47 -13.56 -3.25
C THR A 311 -6.71 -13.22 -4.53
N GLU A 312 -5.37 -13.26 -4.53
CA GLU A 312 -4.54 -13.01 -5.72
C GLU A 312 -4.96 -13.85 -6.94
N LYS A 313 -5.32 -15.12 -6.75
CA LYS A 313 -5.71 -16.02 -7.86
C LYS A 313 -7.09 -15.70 -8.45
N LEU A 314 -8.01 -15.15 -7.66
CA LEU A 314 -9.37 -14.85 -8.10
C LEU A 314 -9.58 -13.38 -8.48
N GLU A 315 -8.85 -12.48 -7.83
CA GLU A 315 -9.08 -11.03 -7.86
C GLU A 315 -9.06 -10.51 -9.30
N ASP A 316 -8.05 -10.86 -10.09
CA ASP A 316 -7.90 -10.34 -11.46
C ASP A 316 -9.09 -10.74 -12.36
N LEU A 317 -9.51 -12.01 -12.35
CA LEU A 317 -10.65 -12.48 -13.15
C LEU A 317 -11.95 -11.78 -12.72
N VAL A 318 -12.19 -11.71 -11.41
CA VAL A 318 -13.41 -11.14 -10.85
C VAL A 318 -13.48 -9.63 -11.12
N HIS A 319 -12.40 -8.88 -10.87
CA HIS A 319 -12.39 -7.42 -10.96
C HIS A 319 -12.25 -6.87 -12.39
N ILE A 320 -11.59 -7.61 -13.30
CA ILE A 320 -11.40 -7.17 -14.69
C ILE A 320 -12.61 -7.53 -15.54
N VAL A 321 -13.22 -8.69 -15.32
CA VAL A 321 -14.29 -9.21 -16.19
C VAL A 321 -15.66 -9.17 -15.52
N LEU A 322 -15.80 -9.77 -14.34
CA LEU A 322 -17.12 -10.06 -13.78
C LEU A 322 -17.80 -8.86 -13.12
N ILE A 323 -17.04 -8.09 -12.34
CA ILE A 323 -17.53 -6.90 -11.63
C ILE A 323 -18.03 -5.82 -12.60
N PRO A 324 -17.29 -5.45 -13.66
CA PRO A 324 -17.77 -4.47 -14.64
C PRO A 324 -19.10 -4.86 -15.28
N ILE A 325 -19.29 -6.16 -15.58
CA ILE A 325 -20.55 -6.67 -16.14
C ILE A 325 -21.70 -6.48 -15.14
N TYR A 326 -21.49 -6.77 -13.86
CA TYR A 326 -22.50 -6.58 -12.83
C TYR A 326 -22.92 -5.11 -12.68
N PHE A 327 -21.96 -4.19 -12.56
CA PHE A 327 -22.27 -2.77 -12.39
C PHE A 327 -22.84 -2.12 -13.64
N ALA A 328 -22.41 -2.55 -14.82
CA ALA A 328 -23.02 -2.09 -16.06
C ALA A 328 -24.47 -2.58 -16.16
N LEU A 329 -24.78 -3.82 -15.76
CA LEU A 329 -26.15 -4.32 -15.71
C LEU A 329 -27.02 -3.53 -14.72
N ALA A 330 -26.49 -3.21 -13.54
CA ALA A 330 -27.18 -2.36 -12.57
C ALA A 330 -27.46 -0.96 -13.18
N GLY A 331 -26.46 -0.35 -13.82
CA GLY A 331 -26.62 0.93 -14.52
C GLY A 331 -27.59 0.86 -15.71
N LEU A 332 -27.68 -0.28 -16.41
CA LEU A 332 -28.60 -0.48 -17.54
C LEU A 332 -30.08 -0.36 -17.11
N ASN A 333 -30.37 -0.69 -15.85
CA ASN A 333 -31.70 -0.50 -15.25
C ASN A 333 -31.97 0.95 -14.85
N VAL A 334 -30.99 1.86 -14.90
CA VAL A 334 -31.24 3.26 -14.57
C VAL A 334 -31.89 3.97 -15.75
N ASN A 335 -33.04 4.60 -15.50
CA ASN A 335 -33.72 5.43 -16.48
C ASN A 335 -33.97 6.83 -15.93
N ILE A 336 -33.01 7.73 -16.16
CA ILE A 336 -33.08 9.14 -15.76
C ILE A 336 -34.22 9.87 -16.50
N GLY A 337 -34.60 9.41 -17.70
CA GLY A 337 -35.75 9.94 -18.44
C GLY A 337 -37.08 9.81 -17.70
N LEU A 338 -37.19 8.88 -16.72
CA LEU A 338 -38.36 8.75 -15.86
C LEU A 338 -38.48 9.83 -14.78
N LEU A 339 -37.38 10.55 -14.48
CA LEU A 339 -37.33 11.66 -13.53
C LEU A 339 -37.66 12.98 -14.26
N ASN A 340 -38.84 13.04 -14.87
CA ASN A 340 -39.27 14.18 -15.67
C ASN A 340 -40.14 15.18 -14.90
N ARG A 341 -40.61 14.83 -13.69
CA ARG A 341 -41.43 15.72 -12.85
C ARG A 341 -40.54 16.50 -11.89
N GLY A 342 -40.89 17.75 -11.59
CA GLY A 342 -40.18 18.56 -10.59
C GLY A 342 -40.17 17.91 -9.19
N ILE A 343 -41.22 17.15 -8.86
CA ILE A 343 -41.32 16.36 -7.63
C ILE A 343 -40.27 15.23 -7.61
N ASP A 344 -39.97 14.61 -8.75
CA ASP A 344 -38.98 13.53 -8.84
C ASP A 344 -37.59 14.05 -8.48
N TRP A 345 -37.21 15.22 -9.03
CA TRP A 345 -35.96 15.89 -8.70
C TRP A 345 -35.92 16.41 -7.26
N ALA A 346 -37.05 16.89 -6.72
CA ALA A 346 -37.13 17.31 -5.32
C ALA A 346 -36.87 16.14 -4.37
N TYR A 347 -37.44 14.96 -4.63
CA TYR A 347 -37.12 13.75 -3.86
C TYR A 347 -35.67 13.30 -4.07
N THR A 348 -35.15 13.34 -5.30
CA THR A 348 -33.76 12.95 -5.58
C THR A 348 -32.77 13.81 -4.79
N ILE A 349 -32.91 15.14 -4.86
CA ILE A 349 -32.06 16.08 -4.11
C ILE A 349 -32.28 15.93 -2.61
N GLY A 350 -33.53 15.75 -2.17
CA GLY A 350 -33.87 15.51 -0.77
C GLY A 350 -33.20 14.26 -0.20
N ILE A 351 -33.22 13.15 -0.94
CA ILE A 351 -32.56 11.88 -0.56
C ILE A 351 -31.04 12.08 -0.48
N ILE A 352 -30.43 12.76 -1.46
CA ILE A 352 -28.99 13.08 -1.45
C ILE A 352 -28.61 13.89 -0.22
N LEU A 353 -29.32 14.99 0.04
CA LEU A 353 -29.05 15.87 1.17
C LEU A 353 -29.23 15.15 2.50
N LEU A 354 -30.33 14.42 2.67
CA LEU A 354 -30.57 13.68 3.91
C LEU A 354 -29.56 12.54 4.12
N ALA A 355 -29.17 11.83 3.06
CA ALA A 355 -28.18 10.76 3.15
C ALA A 355 -26.82 11.33 3.58
N MET A 356 -26.41 12.43 2.95
CA MET A 356 -25.15 13.10 3.22
C MET A 356 -25.13 13.73 4.62
N VAL A 357 -26.15 14.52 4.98
CA VAL A 357 -26.25 15.14 6.30
C VAL A 357 -26.36 14.09 7.40
N GLY A 358 -27.18 13.06 7.20
CA GLY A 358 -27.35 11.98 8.18
C GLY A 358 -26.05 11.24 8.48
N LYS A 359 -25.26 10.93 7.44
CA LYS A 359 -23.97 10.26 7.58
C LYS A 359 -22.89 11.16 8.16
N ILE A 360 -22.77 12.39 7.68
CA ILE A 360 -21.78 13.35 8.20
C ILE A 360 -22.07 13.65 9.67
N PHE A 361 -23.33 13.88 10.02
CA PHE A 361 -23.75 14.17 11.39
C PHE A 361 -23.59 12.94 12.31
N GLY A 362 -23.94 11.74 11.84
CA GLY A 362 -23.74 10.50 12.60
C GLY A 362 -22.29 10.20 12.89
N GLY A 363 -21.41 10.30 11.89
CA GLY A 363 -19.97 10.16 12.09
C GLY A 363 -19.38 11.25 12.98
N PHE A 364 -19.87 12.49 12.84
CA PHE A 364 -19.45 13.61 13.67
C PHE A 364 -19.76 13.39 15.16
N ILE A 365 -21.01 13.01 15.49
CA ILE A 365 -21.41 12.69 16.87
C ILE A 365 -20.59 11.53 17.40
N ALA A 366 -20.45 10.45 16.62
CA ALA A 366 -19.74 9.27 17.07
C ALA A 366 -18.25 9.55 17.29
N GLY A 367 -17.62 10.36 16.45
CA GLY A 367 -16.24 10.79 16.64
C GLY A 367 -16.06 11.61 17.91
N LYS A 368 -17.00 12.53 18.20
CA LYS A 368 -16.97 13.32 19.44
C LYS A 368 -17.14 12.48 20.70
N LEU A 369 -18.04 11.50 20.68
CA LEU A 369 -18.21 10.57 21.81
C LEU A 369 -16.94 9.74 22.07
N ASN A 370 -16.14 9.49 21.03
CA ASN A 370 -14.85 8.80 21.13
C ASN A 370 -13.65 9.76 21.32
N LYS A 371 -13.90 11.01 21.76
CA LYS A 371 -12.90 12.03 22.10
C LYS A 371 -11.97 12.41 20.93
N LEU A 372 -12.48 12.40 19.69
CA LEU A 372 -11.74 12.89 18.53
C LEU A 372 -11.87 14.41 18.34
N LEU A 373 -10.89 14.98 17.66
CA LEU A 373 -10.90 16.40 17.29
C LEU A 373 -12.09 16.69 16.35
N TRP A 374 -12.51 17.96 16.26
CA TRP A 374 -13.68 18.32 15.44
C TRP A 374 -13.48 17.94 13.97
N ARG A 375 -12.30 18.25 13.40
CA ARG A 375 -11.96 17.91 12.02
C ARG A 375 -11.85 16.40 11.79
N GLU A 376 -11.29 15.65 12.73
CA GLU A 376 -11.24 14.19 12.69
C GLU A 376 -12.66 13.59 12.70
N SER A 377 -13.53 14.10 13.58
CA SER A 377 -14.92 13.63 13.69
C SER A 377 -15.71 13.92 12.40
N LEU A 378 -15.47 15.07 11.78
CA LEU A 378 -16.11 15.44 10.51
C LEU A 378 -15.57 14.57 9.36
N ALA A 379 -14.26 14.31 9.34
CA ALA A 379 -13.63 13.41 8.35
C ALA A 379 -14.22 12.00 8.43
N ILE A 380 -14.45 11.46 9.64
CA ILE A 380 -15.14 10.17 9.82
C ILE A 380 -16.51 10.18 9.14
N GLY A 381 -17.33 11.20 9.38
CA GLY A 381 -18.67 11.30 8.78
C GLY A 381 -18.64 11.41 7.25
N VAL A 382 -17.70 12.17 6.69
CA VAL A 382 -17.53 12.30 5.23
C VAL A 382 -17.10 10.97 4.62
N LEU A 383 -16.09 10.31 5.18
CA LEU A 383 -15.59 9.01 4.73
C LEU A 383 -16.69 7.94 4.81
N MET A 384 -17.45 7.93 5.91
CA MET A 384 -18.58 7.04 6.12
C MET A 384 -19.77 7.26 5.18
N SER A 385 -19.81 8.40 4.48
CA SER A 385 -20.85 8.69 3.48
C SER A 385 -20.61 7.95 2.16
N CYS A 386 -19.44 7.30 1.99
CA CYS A 386 -19.16 6.58 0.76
C CYS A 386 -20.17 5.44 0.59
N LYS A 387 -20.77 5.41 -0.59
CA LYS A 387 -21.63 4.34 -1.06
C LYS A 387 -20.86 3.48 -2.05
N GLY A 388 -21.34 2.28 -2.29
CA GLY A 388 -20.63 1.37 -3.16
C GLY A 388 -21.42 0.13 -3.49
N ILE A 389 -20.66 -0.95 -3.66
CA ILE A 389 -21.12 -2.21 -4.23
C ILE A 389 -22.35 -2.74 -3.49
N VAL A 390 -22.26 -2.84 -2.17
CA VAL A 390 -23.32 -3.38 -1.30
C VAL A 390 -24.65 -2.66 -1.50
N GLU A 391 -24.64 -1.34 -1.59
CA GLU A 391 -25.88 -0.58 -1.80
C GLU A 391 -26.50 -0.89 -3.17
N ILE A 392 -25.69 -0.94 -4.23
CA ILE A 392 -26.18 -1.23 -5.58
C ILE A 392 -26.78 -2.65 -5.63
N VAL A 393 -26.22 -3.60 -4.87
CA VAL A 393 -26.83 -4.93 -4.70
C VAL A 393 -28.20 -4.82 -4.05
N VAL A 394 -28.29 -4.14 -2.91
CA VAL A 394 -29.53 -3.97 -2.15
C VAL A 394 -30.62 -3.35 -3.04
N LEU A 395 -30.27 -2.31 -3.80
CA LEU A 395 -31.19 -1.64 -4.73
C LEU A 395 -31.62 -2.57 -5.86
N THR A 396 -30.70 -3.35 -6.43
CA THR A 396 -31.01 -4.27 -7.54
C THR A 396 -31.88 -5.43 -7.06
N VAL A 397 -31.60 -5.97 -5.88
CA VAL A 397 -32.44 -6.98 -5.23
C VAL A 397 -33.82 -6.41 -4.92
N GLY A 398 -33.91 -5.20 -4.39
CA GLY A 398 -35.18 -4.53 -4.13
C GLY A 398 -36.00 -4.26 -5.38
N LEU A 399 -35.35 -3.94 -6.50
CA LEU A 399 -36.01 -3.77 -7.79
C LEU A 399 -36.54 -5.10 -8.31
N ASN A 400 -35.72 -6.16 -8.30
CA ASN A 400 -36.08 -7.49 -8.77
C ASN A 400 -37.18 -8.14 -7.91
N ALA A 401 -37.17 -7.91 -6.59
CA ALA A 401 -38.23 -8.34 -5.68
C ALA A 401 -39.48 -7.45 -5.78
N GLY A 402 -39.47 -6.42 -6.61
CA GLY A 402 -40.60 -5.50 -6.78
C GLY A 402 -40.92 -4.70 -5.52
N ILE A 403 -39.94 -4.43 -4.64
CA ILE A 403 -40.09 -3.58 -3.46
C ILE A 403 -40.10 -2.10 -3.86
N ILE A 404 -39.19 -1.73 -4.78
CA ILE A 404 -39.06 -0.37 -5.31
C ILE A 404 -39.37 -0.34 -6.80
N THR A 405 -39.82 0.82 -7.29
CA THR A 405 -40.06 1.05 -8.73
C THR A 405 -38.76 1.43 -9.43
N GLN A 406 -38.70 1.31 -10.76
CA GLN A 406 -37.56 1.76 -11.57
C GLN A 406 -37.18 3.23 -11.32
N ARG A 407 -38.19 4.08 -11.04
CA ARG A 407 -37.98 5.50 -10.75
C ARG A 407 -37.26 5.68 -9.41
N VAL A 408 -37.72 5.01 -8.36
CA VAL A 408 -37.06 5.05 -7.04
C VAL A 408 -35.67 4.44 -7.10
N TYR A 409 -35.50 3.33 -7.82
CA TYR A 409 -34.19 2.73 -8.10
C TYR A 409 -33.23 3.76 -8.72
N SER A 410 -33.67 4.48 -9.76
CA SER A 410 -32.86 5.50 -10.42
C SER A 410 -32.49 6.65 -9.48
N MET A 411 -33.41 7.11 -8.61
CA MET A 411 -33.13 8.15 -7.60
C MET A 411 -32.03 7.72 -6.62
N PHE A 412 -32.09 6.48 -6.14
CA PHE A 412 -31.09 5.97 -5.20
C PHE A 412 -29.74 5.72 -5.87
N ILE A 413 -29.69 5.21 -7.11
CA ILE A 413 -28.42 5.07 -7.84
C ILE A 413 -27.77 6.44 -8.08
N VAL A 414 -28.55 7.46 -8.45
CA VAL A 414 -28.02 8.84 -8.56
C VAL A 414 -27.48 9.32 -7.22
N MET A 415 -28.18 9.05 -6.11
CA MET A 415 -27.67 9.37 -4.78
C MET A 415 -26.36 8.65 -4.45
N THR A 416 -26.25 7.35 -4.71
CA THR A 416 -25.02 6.57 -4.54
C THR A 416 -23.86 7.19 -5.31
N LEU A 417 -24.06 7.52 -6.59
CA LEU A 417 -23.01 8.11 -7.43
C LEU A 417 -22.56 9.49 -6.92
N VAL A 418 -23.51 10.37 -6.60
CA VAL A 418 -23.21 11.73 -6.15
C VAL A 418 -22.51 11.72 -4.79
N THR A 419 -23.01 10.93 -3.83
CA THR A 419 -22.43 10.87 -2.48
C THR A 419 -21.01 10.31 -2.51
N THR A 420 -20.76 9.22 -3.23
CA THR A 420 -19.42 8.64 -3.35
C THR A 420 -18.47 9.58 -4.10
N PHE A 421 -18.93 10.23 -5.18
CA PHE A 421 -18.11 11.19 -5.91
C PHE A 421 -17.69 12.39 -5.05
N LEU A 422 -18.60 12.86 -4.18
CA LEU A 422 -18.34 13.96 -3.25
C LEU A 422 -17.45 13.57 -2.05
N THR A 423 -17.42 12.29 -1.65
CA THR A 423 -16.63 11.84 -0.50
C THR A 423 -15.14 12.18 -0.64
N THR A 424 -14.50 11.84 -1.76
CA THR A 424 -13.05 12.09 -1.96
C THR A 424 -12.67 13.58 -1.82
N PRO A 425 -13.27 14.52 -2.59
CA PRO A 425 -12.91 15.93 -2.49
C PRO A 425 -13.25 16.55 -1.13
N LEU A 426 -14.34 16.12 -0.48
CA LEU A 426 -14.69 16.60 0.86
C LEU A 426 -13.70 16.12 1.92
N THR A 427 -13.23 14.87 1.84
CA THR A 427 -12.22 14.37 2.76
C THR A 427 -10.93 15.18 2.64
N LEU A 428 -10.48 15.46 1.42
CA LEU A 428 -9.28 16.28 1.17
C LEU A 428 -9.40 17.70 1.71
N LEU A 429 -10.60 18.30 1.64
CA LEU A 429 -10.87 19.63 2.18
C LEU A 429 -10.87 19.64 3.71
N VAL A 430 -11.50 18.63 4.33
CA VAL A 430 -11.70 18.57 5.79
C VAL A 430 -10.45 18.11 6.53
N TYR A 431 -9.67 17.20 5.91
CA TYR A 431 -8.53 16.53 6.53
C TYR A 431 -7.26 16.64 5.65
N PRO A 432 -6.73 17.86 5.47
CA PRO A 432 -5.54 18.09 4.65
C PRO A 432 -4.26 17.53 5.29
N VAL A 433 -3.23 17.27 4.47
CA VAL A 433 -1.92 16.72 4.89
C VAL A 433 -1.28 17.55 6.02
N GLU A 434 -1.31 18.87 5.91
CA GLU A 434 -0.71 19.78 6.90
C GLU A 434 -1.35 19.65 8.29
N TYR A 435 -2.66 19.42 8.33
CA TYR A 435 -3.37 19.21 9.60
C TYR A 435 -3.01 17.87 10.23
N ARG A 436 -2.83 16.83 9.41
CA ARG A 436 -2.41 15.49 9.88
C ARG A 436 -1.08 15.54 10.60
N LEU A 437 -0.07 16.13 9.95
CA LEU A 437 1.27 16.29 10.52
C LEU A 437 1.26 17.11 11.82
N ARG A 438 0.38 18.12 11.93
CA ARG A 438 0.24 18.92 13.16
C ARG A 438 -0.38 18.12 14.31
N VAL A 439 -1.42 17.34 14.02
CA VAL A 439 -2.08 16.49 15.03
C VAL A 439 -1.13 15.41 15.53
N GLU A 440 -0.34 14.83 14.62
CA GLU A 440 0.65 13.82 14.99
C GLU A 440 1.71 14.37 15.94
N LYS A 441 2.31 15.53 15.62
CA LYS A 441 3.24 16.23 16.51
C LYS A 441 2.62 16.61 17.86
N PHE A 442 1.33 16.95 17.88
CA PHE A 442 0.58 17.19 19.12
C PHE A 442 0.42 15.93 19.95
N LEU A 443 0.10 14.79 19.33
CA LEU A 443 -0.06 13.50 20.02
C LEU A 443 1.27 12.95 20.55
N GLN A 444 2.38 13.21 19.85
CA GLN A 444 3.74 12.90 20.30
C GLN A 444 4.23 13.84 21.43
N GLY A 445 3.46 14.90 21.74
CA GLY A 445 3.78 15.86 22.81
C GLY A 445 4.87 16.86 22.42
N GLU A 446 5.16 17.01 21.13
CA GLU A 446 6.21 17.90 20.59
C GLU A 446 5.70 19.31 20.27
N ALA A 447 4.38 19.49 20.13
CA ALA A 447 3.76 20.78 19.81
C ALA A 447 2.37 20.92 20.44
N THR A 448 1.91 22.16 20.64
CA THR A 448 0.52 22.45 20.98
C THR A 448 -0.37 22.30 19.75
N LEU A 449 -1.69 22.21 19.94
CA LEU A 449 -2.67 22.06 18.84
C LEU A 449 -2.60 23.23 17.82
N ASP A 450 -2.10 24.39 18.26
CA ASP A 450 -1.91 25.60 17.45
C ASP A 450 -0.60 25.58 16.64
N GLY A 451 0.24 24.55 16.82
CA GLY A 451 1.49 24.36 16.10
C GLY A 451 2.70 25.03 16.76
N THR A 452 2.58 25.55 17.99
CA THR A 452 3.74 26.03 18.72
C THR A 452 4.52 24.82 19.27
N PRO A 453 5.81 24.66 18.98
CA PRO A 453 6.60 23.57 19.54
C PRO A 453 6.61 23.67 21.08
N ILE A 454 6.35 22.55 21.76
CA ILE A 454 6.50 22.44 23.22
C ILE A 454 7.96 22.04 23.44
N ILE A 455 8.78 23.03 23.80
CA ILE A 455 10.13 22.77 24.30
C ILE A 455 9.94 22.01 25.61
N LYS A 456 10.33 20.72 25.65
CA LYS A 456 10.40 19.96 26.91
C LYS A 456 11.53 20.54 27.76
N GLU A 457 11.23 21.55 28.56
CA GLU A 457 12.05 21.86 29.73
C GLU A 457 11.83 20.78 30.79
N GLY A 458 12.84 19.93 30.98
CA GLY A 458 13.07 19.19 32.22
C GLY A 458 12.31 17.86 32.39
N SER A 459 12.94 16.76 31.99
CA SER A 459 13.00 15.58 32.86
C SER A 459 14.33 15.62 33.60
N SER A 460 14.26 16.02 34.85
CA SER A 460 15.36 16.08 35.81
C SER A 460 15.98 14.70 36.04
N ASP A 461 17.27 14.58 35.73
CA ASP A 461 18.23 14.03 36.69
C ASP A 461 19.53 14.86 36.64
N SER A 462 19.89 15.36 37.83
CA SER A 462 21.08 16.08 38.33
C SER A 462 22.27 16.28 37.37
N GLY A 463 22.92 17.44 37.27
CA GLY A 463 22.88 18.67 38.04
C GLY A 463 24.01 19.63 37.59
N LEU A 464 23.95 20.88 38.07
CA LEU A 464 24.91 21.97 37.86
C LEU A 464 24.97 22.58 36.44
N ILE A 465 24.28 23.70 36.24
CA ILE A 465 24.84 25.06 36.34
C ILE A 465 23.71 26.08 36.10
N THR A 466 23.50 26.94 37.09
CA THR A 466 22.63 28.11 37.01
C THR A 466 23.34 29.28 36.34
N SER A 467 22.56 30.01 35.54
CA SER A 467 22.67 31.44 35.23
C SER A 467 23.92 31.96 34.51
N GLY A 468 23.75 32.24 33.22
CA GLY A 468 24.62 33.14 32.45
C GLY A 468 23.92 33.54 31.16
N ASN A 469 23.77 34.84 30.93
CA ASN A 469 23.33 35.43 29.65
C ASN A 469 24.15 34.89 28.47
N SER A 470 23.51 34.35 27.44
CA SER A 470 24.14 34.20 26.12
C SER A 470 23.10 34.05 25.00
N SER A 471 22.58 35.17 24.54
CA SER A 471 22.02 35.31 23.18
C SER A 471 23.12 35.20 22.09
N ASN A 472 24.07 34.28 22.23
CA ASN A 472 25.26 34.18 21.37
C ASN A 472 25.84 32.75 21.20
N GLU A 473 25.20 31.67 21.68
CA GLU A 473 25.78 30.31 21.60
C GLU A 473 25.28 29.43 20.44
N PHE A 474 24.71 30.02 19.37
CA PHE A 474 24.36 29.26 18.16
C PHE A 474 25.52 29.16 17.14
N ARG A 475 26.77 29.36 17.58
CA ARG A 475 27.97 29.40 16.71
C ARG A 475 29.03 28.34 17.00
N SER A 476 28.76 27.33 17.84
CA SER A 476 29.81 26.42 18.33
C SER A 476 29.51 24.93 18.19
N LEU A 477 28.80 24.50 17.14
CA LEU A 477 28.68 23.07 16.79
C LEU A 477 29.24 22.72 15.40
N GLU A 478 29.84 23.69 14.69
CA GLU A 478 30.54 23.46 13.42
C GLU A 478 31.99 22.98 13.59
N ASN A 479 32.50 22.92 14.83
CA ASN A 479 33.91 22.61 15.10
C ASN A 479 34.00 21.43 16.07
N VAL A 480 34.16 20.22 15.53
CA VAL A 480 34.33 19.00 16.33
C VAL A 480 35.79 18.53 16.21
N ASP A 481 36.48 18.41 17.34
CA ASP A 481 37.86 17.91 17.41
C ASP A 481 37.93 16.39 17.20
N ILE A 482 39.01 15.91 16.58
CA ILE A 482 39.29 14.48 16.34
C ILE A 482 39.20 13.64 17.63
N ASP A 483 39.48 14.23 18.79
CA ASP A 483 39.45 13.55 20.09
C ASP A 483 38.03 13.09 20.48
N GLN A 484 36.99 13.62 19.83
CA GLN A 484 35.60 13.21 20.02
C GLN A 484 35.15 12.04 19.12
N LEU A 485 36.04 11.46 18.30
CA LEU A 485 35.74 10.31 17.42
C LEU A 485 35.16 9.12 18.19
N GLY A 486 35.51 8.96 19.47
CA GLY A 486 35.01 7.89 20.34
C GLY A 486 33.51 8.00 20.70
N HIS A 487 32.88 9.15 20.47
CA HIS A 487 31.44 9.35 20.64
C HIS A 487 30.62 8.78 19.46
N PHE A 488 31.25 8.62 18.30
CA PHE A 488 30.63 7.93 17.18
C PHE A 488 30.90 6.44 17.33
N ARG A 489 29.86 5.66 17.62
CA ARG A 489 29.87 4.20 17.48
C ARG A 489 28.94 3.85 16.32
N ILE A 490 29.16 2.69 15.70
CA ILE A 490 28.22 2.08 14.75
C ILE A 490 27.90 0.67 15.26
N SER A 491 26.77 0.54 15.95
CA SER A 491 26.24 -0.65 16.63
C SER A 491 25.11 -1.26 15.82
N LYS A 492 24.43 -0.44 15.01
CA LYS A 492 23.25 -0.81 14.24
C LYS A 492 23.30 -0.23 12.84
N ILE A 493 23.28 -1.11 11.85
CA ILE A 493 23.28 -0.74 10.42
C ILE A 493 21.92 -1.12 9.84
N VAL A 494 21.21 -0.15 9.28
CA VAL A 494 19.93 -0.38 8.60
C VAL A 494 20.17 -0.39 7.09
N LEU A 495 19.82 -1.47 6.41
CA LEU A 495 20.00 -1.60 4.95
C LEU A 495 18.66 -1.44 4.24
N LEU A 496 18.54 -0.46 3.34
CA LEU A 496 17.38 -0.31 2.49
C LEU A 496 17.59 -1.08 1.19
N LEU A 497 16.88 -2.20 1.06
CA LEU A 497 16.95 -3.08 -0.10
C LEU A 497 15.82 -2.73 -1.07
N ARG A 498 16.20 -2.23 -2.25
CA ARG A 498 15.26 -1.86 -3.30
C ARG A 498 15.47 -2.67 -4.58
N ASP A 499 16.72 -2.99 -4.90
CA ASP A 499 17.09 -3.76 -6.09
C ASP A 499 17.97 -4.99 -5.75
N VAL A 500 17.89 -6.01 -6.59
CA VAL A 500 18.71 -7.23 -6.54
C VAL A 500 20.18 -6.91 -6.83
N HIS A 501 20.42 -5.96 -7.74
CA HIS A 501 21.75 -5.60 -8.21
C HIS A 501 22.62 -4.98 -7.09
N SER A 502 22.01 -4.29 -6.13
CA SER A 502 22.71 -3.68 -4.98
C SER A 502 23.24 -4.66 -3.94
N ILE A 503 22.80 -5.94 -3.97
CA ILE A 503 23.05 -6.87 -2.86
C ILE A 503 24.49 -7.34 -2.81
N SER A 504 25.10 -7.61 -3.97
CA SER A 504 26.51 -8.03 -4.01
C SER A 504 27.41 -7.01 -3.31
N HIS A 505 27.10 -5.72 -3.50
CA HIS A 505 27.88 -4.66 -2.89
C HIS A 505 27.58 -4.47 -1.41
N LEU A 506 26.30 -4.57 -1.00
CA LEU A 506 25.93 -4.57 0.41
C LEU A 506 26.54 -5.75 1.17
N MET A 507 26.58 -6.94 0.57
CA MET A 507 27.23 -8.12 1.15
C MET A 507 28.73 -7.87 1.38
N SER A 508 29.45 -7.38 0.36
CA SER A 508 30.86 -7.01 0.50
C SER A 508 31.06 -6.02 1.66
N PHE A 509 30.28 -4.94 1.66
CA PHE A 509 30.37 -3.90 2.69
C PHE A 509 30.07 -4.44 4.11
N THR A 510 29.05 -5.28 4.27
CA THR A 510 28.72 -5.89 5.56
C THR A 510 29.81 -6.86 6.05
N HIS A 511 30.42 -7.63 5.14
CA HIS A 511 31.52 -8.52 5.47
C HIS A 511 32.75 -7.76 5.97
N ASP A 512 33.15 -6.73 5.24
CA ASP A 512 34.35 -5.94 5.54
C ASP A 512 34.21 -5.18 6.88
N ILE A 513 32.99 -4.76 7.22
CA ILE A 513 32.70 -4.14 8.53
C ILE A 513 32.65 -5.17 9.68
N SER A 514 32.10 -6.36 9.42
CA SER A 514 31.85 -7.37 10.46
C SER A 514 33.05 -8.24 10.85
N SER A 515 34.01 -8.42 9.95
CA SER A 515 35.21 -9.25 10.16
C SER A 515 36.23 -8.67 11.17
N LEU A 516 35.82 -7.67 11.95
CA LEU A 516 36.60 -6.94 12.94
C LEU A 516 36.64 -7.61 14.32
N GLY A 517 35.85 -8.68 14.56
CA GLY A 517 35.56 -9.21 15.89
C GLY A 517 36.58 -10.19 16.50
N ASP A 518 37.59 -10.66 15.76
CA ASP A 518 38.38 -11.82 16.22
C ASP A 518 39.59 -11.50 17.12
N ASN A 519 39.98 -10.23 17.31
CA ASN A 519 41.28 -9.91 17.96
C ASN A 519 41.26 -8.88 19.12
N SER A 520 40.10 -8.51 19.67
CA SER A 520 40.04 -7.67 20.88
C SER A 520 38.90 -8.10 21.81
N ASP A 521 39.15 -8.14 23.13
CA ASP A 521 38.27 -8.61 24.22
C ASP A 521 36.85 -7.97 24.31
N ASP A 522 36.50 -7.05 23.42
CA ASP A 522 35.14 -6.53 23.26
C ASP A 522 34.44 -7.28 22.10
N ASN A 523 33.52 -8.20 22.43
CA ASN A 523 32.57 -8.78 21.48
C ASN A 523 31.65 -7.67 20.91
N TYR A 524 32.10 -6.97 19.86
CA TYR A 524 31.30 -5.99 19.14
C TYR A 524 30.33 -6.71 18.20
N ASN A 525 29.14 -7.05 18.71
CA ASN A 525 28.05 -7.55 17.87
C ASN A 525 27.38 -6.38 17.14
N ILE A 526 27.54 -6.33 15.81
CA ILE A 526 26.81 -5.40 14.95
C ILE A 526 25.43 -5.99 14.64
N ASP A 527 24.37 -5.26 14.96
CA ASP A 527 23.00 -5.63 14.61
C ASP A 527 22.64 -5.05 13.23
N ILE A 528 22.41 -5.92 12.25
CA ILE A 528 22.07 -5.52 10.89
C ILE A 528 20.57 -5.67 10.69
N LYS A 529 19.88 -4.56 10.38
CA LYS A 529 18.45 -4.56 10.10
C LYS A 529 18.19 -4.23 8.64
N ALA A 530 17.62 -5.15 7.87
CA ALA A 530 17.23 -4.89 6.50
C ALA A 530 15.75 -4.49 6.41
N VAL A 531 15.47 -3.34 5.79
CA VAL A 531 14.10 -2.88 5.51
C VAL A 531 13.86 -2.94 4.02
N HIS A 532 12.86 -3.72 3.61
CA HIS A 532 12.41 -3.81 2.22
C HIS A 532 11.07 -3.09 2.07
N LEU A 533 11.05 -2.01 1.27
CA LEU A 533 9.83 -1.25 1.03
C LEU A 533 9.07 -1.81 -0.17
N ARG A 534 7.81 -2.20 0.06
CA ARG A 534 6.87 -2.59 -0.99
C ARG A 534 5.87 -1.48 -1.25
N GLU A 535 5.62 -1.20 -2.53
CA GLU A 535 4.58 -0.25 -2.90
C GLU A 535 3.19 -0.82 -2.64
N PHE A 536 2.39 -0.07 -1.87
CA PHE A 536 0.99 -0.39 -1.65
C PHE A 536 0.17 -0.09 -2.91
N THR A 537 -0.18 -1.13 -3.68
CA THR A 537 -1.05 -0.99 -4.86
C THR A 537 -2.55 -1.09 -4.49
N SER A 538 -3.43 -0.79 -5.44
CA SER A 538 -4.90 -0.85 -5.25
C SER A 538 -5.50 -2.26 -5.18
N ARG A 539 -4.67 -3.30 -4.97
CA ARG A 539 -5.10 -4.69 -4.91
C ARG A 539 -5.67 -5.02 -3.54
N THR A 540 -6.72 -5.82 -3.51
CA THR A 540 -7.33 -6.26 -2.25
C THR A 540 -6.41 -7.18 -1.45
N SER A 541 -5.52 -7.93 -2.12
CA SER A 541 -4.46 -8.71 -1.47
C SER A 541 -3.52 -7.85 -0.61
N HIS A 542 -3.18 -6.65 -1.04
CA HIS A 542 -2.30 -5.74 -0.29
C HIS A 542 -3.03 -5.09 0.89
N LEU A 543 -4.33 -4.81 0.76
CA LEU A 543 -5.17 -4.39 1.89
C LEU A 543 -5.24 -5.45 3.00
N LEU A 544 -5.39 -6.71 2.58
CA LEU A 544 -5.33 -7.85 3.48
C LEU A 544 -3.96 -7.96 4.17
N GLU A 545 -2.88 -7.79 3.42
CA GLU A 545 -1.51 -7.80 3.96
C GLU A 545 -1.28 -6.71 5.00
N ALA A 546 -1.72 -5.46 4.74
CA ALA A 546 -1.60 -4.36 5.70
C ALA A 546 -2.45 -4.57 6.97
N SER A 547 -3.66 -5.12 6.85
CA SER A 547 -4.45 -5.52 8.04
C SER A 547 -3.72 -6.58 8.86
N TYR A 548 -3.04 -7.51 8.19
CA TYR A 548 -2.30 -8.59 8.84
C TYR A 548 -1.05 -8.09 9.57
N GLN A 549 -0.32 -7.13 9.01
CA GLN A 549 0.90 -6.56 9.62
C GLN A 549 0.64 -5.89 10.97
N ASN A 550 -0.48 -5.16 11.12
CA ASN A 550 -0.84 -4.49 12.38
C ASN A 550 -1.29 -5.45 13.50
N SER A 551 -1.48 -6.73 13.18
CA SER A 551 -1.99 -7.75 14.12
C SER A 551 -0.90 -8.39 14.99
N TYR A 552 0.37 -8.31 14.58
CA TYR A 552 1.50 -9.03 15.18
C TYR A 552 2.58 -8.10 15.76
N GLU A 553 2.24 -6.87 16.15
CA GLU A 553 3.20 -5.95 16.77
C GLU A 553 3.65 -6.36 18.18
N GLU A 554 3.05 -7.37 18.81
CA GLU A 554 3.31 -7.62 20.25
C GLU A 554 3.89 -8.98 20.64
N ASP A 555 4.07 -9.97 19.77
CA ASP A 555 4.79 -11.19 20.18
C ASP A 555 5.33 -11.98 18.99
N SER A 556 6.58 -12.45 19.13
CA SER A 556 7.35 -13.37 18.28
C SER A 556 8.30 -12.77 17.21
N ILE A 557 9.55 -12.65 17.63
CA ILE A 557 10.79 -12.49 16.86
C ILE A 557 11.14 -13.76 16.03
N THR A 558 10.28 -14.77 15.97
CA THR A 558 10.66 -16.06 15.38
C THR A 558 9.57 -16.66 14.49
N ASN A 559 9.99 -17.01 13.27
CA ASN A 559 9.33 -17.86 12.27
C ASN A 559 8.47 -17.16 11.20
N PHE A 560 9.14 -16.72 10.14
CA PHE A 560 8.60 -16.81 8.78
C PHE A 560 9.47 -17.83 8.03
N ASN A 561 8.87 -18.91 7.51
CA ASN A 561 9.60 -19.88 6.69
C ASN A 561 8.82 -20.33 5.44
N GLU A 562 9.57 -20.28 4.33
CA GLU A 562 9.78 -21.28 3.28
C GLU A 562 9.17 -21.20 1.87
N ASN A 563 8.07 -20.51 1.55
CA ASN A 563 7.63 -20.43 0.13
C ASN A 563 7.14 -19.07 -0.41
N GLU A 564 7.24 -17.97 0.35
CA GLU A 564 7.08 -16.61 -0.23
C GLU A 564 8.31 -16.14 -1.03
N LEU A 565 8.98 -17.08 -1.72
CA LEU A 565 10.40 -17.12 -2.06
C LEU A 565 10.79 -16.52 -3.43
N HIS A 566 9.93 -15.80 -4.14
CA HIS A 566 10.20 -15.47 -5.55
C HIS A 566 10.20 -13.96 -5.85
N LYS A 567 11.24 -13.27 -5.34
CA LYS A 567 12.03 -12.19 -5.99
C LYS A 567 12.60 -11.18 -4.99
N SER A 568 11.84 -10.79 -3.97
CA SER A 568 12.28 -9.81 -2.95
C SER A 568 12.67 -10.46 -1.60
N SER A 569 12.02 -11.55 -1.22
CA SER A 569 12.36 -12.35 -0.04
C SER A 569 13.66 -13.13 -0.23
N SER A 570 13.95 -13.59 -1.45
CA SER A 570 15.20 -14.26 -1.79
C SER A 570 16.40 -13.37 -1.44
N LEU A 571 16.26 -12.06 -1.61
CA LEU A 571 17.28 -11.06 -1.28
C LEU A 571 17.53 -10.97 0.21
N LEU A 572 16.45 -10.86 0.99
CA LEU A 572 16.51 -10.83 2.45
C LEU A 572 17.04 -12.15 3.01
N THR A 573 16.67 -13.29 2.42
CA THR A 573 17.17 -14.60 2.82
C THR A 573 18.64 -14.78 2.48
N ILE A 574 19.10 -14.33 1.31
CA ILE A 574 20.52 -14.34 0.94
C ILE A 574 21.31 -13.48 1.93
N MET A 575 20.85 -12.26 2.20
CA MET A 575 21.48 -11.39 3.20
C MET A 575 21.44 -11.98 4.60
N LYS A 576 20.35 -12.64 4.99
CA LYS A 576 20.23 -13.32 6.28
C LYS A 576 21.23 -14.47 6.40
N MET A 577 21.22 -15.39 5.44
CA MET A 577 22.15 -16.53 5.40
C MET A 577 23.60 -16.08 5.39
N PHE A 578 23.92 -15.03 4.63
CA PHE A 578 25.24 -14.44 4.58
C PHE A 578 25.67 -13.86 5.94
N ASN A 579 24.80 -13.08 6.58
CA ASN A 579 25.11 -12.47 7.88
C ASN A 579 25.12 -13.49 9.03
N GLU A 580 24.27 -14.52 9.00
CA GLU A 580 24.33 -15.65 9.92
C GLU A 580 25.65 -16.43 9.76
N LEU A 581 26.16 -16.58 8.54
CA LEU A 581 27.47 -17.19 8.28
C LEU A 581 28.62 -16.34 8.85
N LEU A 582 28.47 -15.02 8.86
CA LEU A 582 29.40 -14.08 9.49
C LEU A 582 29.26 -14.00 11.02
N GLY A 583 28.27 -14.65 11.63
CA GLY A 583 28.00 -14.56 13.06
C GLY A 583 27.29 -13.29 13.51
N ASN A 584 26.78 -12.47 12.57
CA ASN A 584 26.08 -11.22 12.88
C ASN A 584 24.60 -11.47 13.18
N HIS A 585 24.02 -10.67 14.07
CA HIS A 585 22.56 -10.66 14.25
C HIS A 585 21.92 -9.93 13.06
N PHE A 586 21.07 -10.63 12.31
CA PHE A 586 20.37 -10.07 11.15
C PHE A 586 18.85 -10.11 11.35
N ALA A 587 18.24 -8.94 11.37
CA ALA A 587 16.79 -8.78 11.32
C ALA A 587 16.37 -8.29 9.93
N SER A 588 15.25 -8.79 9.41
CA SER A 588 14.66 -8.27 8.18
C SER A 588 13.19 -7.96 8.37
N ARG A 589 12.73 -6.87 7.76
CA ARG A 589 11.32 -6.48 7.74
C ARG A 589 10.93 -6.00 6.35
N SER A 590 9.83 -6.52 5.82
CA SER A 590 9.20 -5.97 4.62
C SER A 590 8.03 -5.09 5.04
N VAL A 591 8.04 -3.83 4.64
CA VAL A 591 7.02 -2.85 5.03
C VAL A 591 6.29 -2.35 3.79
N LEU A 592 4.95 -2.39 3.82
CA LEU A 592 4.15 -1.77 2.77
C LEU A 592 3.97 -0.29 3.05
N SER A 593 4.31 0.55 2.09
CA SER A 593 4.02 1.98 2.15
C SER A 593 3.84 2.54 0.75
N THR A 594 3.00 3.56 0.62
CA THR A 594 2.87 4.30 -0.63
C THR A 594 4.08 5.18 -0.85
N PHE A 595 4.43 5.41 -2.12
CA PHE A 595 5.66 6.14 -2.47
C PHE A 595 5.83 7.46 -1.70
N LYS A 596 4.75 8.23 -1.55
CA LYS A 596 4.75 9.54 -0.86
C LYS A 596 5.11 9.46 0.63
N ASN A 597 4.93 8.29 1.24
CA ASN A 597 5.08 8.07 2.69
C ASN A 597 6.30 7.19 3.02
N HIS A 598 7.10 6.77 2.05
CA HIS A 598 8.29 5.93 2.30
C HIS A 598 9.19 6.52 3.40
N ILE A 599 9.41 7.83 3.40
CA ILE A 599 10.23 8.54 4.41
C ILE A 599 9.63 8.42 5.80
N PHE A 600 8.32 8.69 5.90
CA PHE A 600 7.61 8.64 7.16
C PHE A 600 7.65 7.23 7.74
N THR A 601 7.41 6.23 6.88
CA THR A 601 7.51 4.81 7.26
C THR A 601 8.93 4.43 7.67
N ILE A 602 9.96 4.87 6.96
CA ILE A 602 11.36 4.64 7.33
C ILE A 602 11.64 5.24 8.72
N ASN A 603 11.26 6.51 8.96
CA ASN A 603 11.50 7.19 10.23
C ASN A 603 10.75 6.54 11.41
N ASP A 604 9.49 6.13 11.21
CA ASP A 604 8.70 5.44 12.23
C ASP A 604 9.29 4.08 12.61
N GLN A 605 9.85 3.37 11.63
CA GLN A 605 10.59 2.12 11.87
C GLN A 605 11.96 2.34 12.53
N ILE A 606 12.53 3.55 12.41
CA ILE A 606 13.77 3.98 13.07
C ILE A 606 13.41 4.76 14.34
N SER A 607 12.61 4.13 15.21
CA SER A 607 12.16 4.71 16.48
C SER A 607 13.27 4.82 17.54
N GLU A 608 14.33 4.04 17.39
CA GLU A 608 15.61 4.22 18.09
C GLU A 608 16.59 4.87 17.10
N PRO A 609 17.45 5.82 17.53
CA PRO A 609 18.48 6.37 16.67
C PRO A 609 19.40 5.24 16.20
N SER A 610 19.16 4.74 14.99
CA SER A 610 20.07 3.80 14.35
C SER A 610 21.36 4.55 14.05
N GLU A 611 22.49 3.95 14.36
CA GLU A 611 23.79 4.63 14.19
C GLU A 611 24.17 4.79 12.70
N LEU A 612 23.59 4.02 11.76
CA LEU A 612 23.75 4.26 10.32
C LEU A 612 22.63 3.62 9.46
N LEU A 613 21.94 4.41 8.63
CA LEU A 613 21.01 3.94 7.58
C LEU A 613 21.71 3.98 6.21
N ILE A 614 21.84 2.84 5.54
CA ILE A 614 22.46 2.69 4.23
C ILE A 614 21.40 2.44 3.18
N CYS A 615 21.36 3.31 2.18
CA CYS A 615 20.55 3.13 0.97
C CYS A 615 21.46 2.90 -0.23
N THR A 616 21.02 2.05 -1.16
CA THR A 616 21.74 1.79 -2.41
C THR A 616 20.97 2.33 -3.60
N ILE A 617 21.69 2.92 -4.55
CA ILE A 617 21.11 3.43 -5.79
C ILE A 617 21.98 3.08 -6.99
N ASN A 618 21.35 2.67 -8.09
CA ASN A 618 22.04 2.42 -9.34
C ASN A 618 22.30 3.76 -10.06
N LYS A 619 23.54 3.96 -10.53
CA LYS A 619 23.92 5.15 -11.29
C LYS A 619 23.02 5.42 -12.52
N ASN A 620 22.56 4.40 -13.24
CA ASN A 620 21.69 4.60 -14.41
C ASN A 620 20.34 5.25 -14.05
N GLU A 621 19.83 4.98 -12.85
CA GLU A 621 18.61 5.59 -12.33
C GLU A 621 18.84 7.03 -11.87
N LEU A 622 20.02 7.28 -11.27
CA LEU A 622 20.47 8.62 -10.93
C LEU A 622 20.66 9.50 -12.19
N ALA A 623 21.27 8.98 -13.26
CA ALA A 623 21.52 9.74 -14.49
C ALA A 623 20.25 10.06 -15.29
N ARG A 624 19.29 9.13 -15.36
CA ARG A 624 17.98 9.37 -16.00
C ARG A 624 17.24 10.54 -15.34
N SER A 625 17.36 10.68 -14.03
CA SER A 625 16.73 11.76 -13.26
C SER A 625 17.41 13.12 -13.41
N PHE A 626 18.63 13.19 -13.94
CA PHE A 626 19.27 14.46 -14.34
C PHE A 626 18.89 14.91 -15.76
N SER A 627 18.62 13.98 -16.69
CA SER A 627 18.41 14.31 -18.12
C SER A 627 17.01 14.83 -18.49
N ASN A 628 15.99 14.62 -17.64
CA ASN A 628 14.57 14.88 -17.95
C ASN A 628 13.96 16.06 -17.17
N SER A 629 14.68 17.18 -17.01
CA SER A 629 14.15 18.35 -16.27
C SER A 629 13.07 19.16 -17.01
N ASN A 630 12.73 18.82 -18.26
CA ASN A 630 11.74 19.56 -19.04
C ASN A 630 10.55 18.66 -19.43
N ASN A 631 9.45 18.80 -18.68
CA ASN A 631 8.11 18.22 -18.88
C ASN A 631 7.89 16.76 -18.46
N ILE A 632 7.65 16.52 -17.15
CA ILE A 632 6.73 15.46 -16.71
C ILE A 632 5.88 15.99 -15.54
N ASN A 633 4.62 16.34 -15.85
CA ASN A 633 3.57 16.48 -14.84
C ASN A 633 3.19 15.08 -14.34
N GLY A 634 3.75 14.70 -13.20
CA GLY A 634 3.37 13.50 -12.45
C GLY A 634 4.57 12.78 -11.86
N GLU A 635 4.71 12.82 -10.53
CA GLU A 635 5.35 11.74 -9.74
C GLU A 635 6.76 11.28 -10.16
N ASP A 636 7.66 12.18 -10.56
CA ASP A 636 9.10 11.84 -10.69
C ASP A 636 9.77 11.88 -9.31
N SER A 637 9.51 10.82 -8.54
CA SER A 637 9.48 10.92 -7.09
C SER A 637 10.73 10.42 -6.37
N GLU A 638 11.74 9.87 -7.06
CA GLU A 638 12.94 9.31 -6.42
C GLU A 638 13.99 10.34 -5.99
N ARG A 639 14.37 11.28 -6.86
CA ARG A 639 15.31 12.35 -6.52
C ARG A 639 14.78 13.21 -5.37
N VAL A 640 13.49 13.54 -5.43
CA VAL A 640 12.79 14.27 -4.36
C VAL A 640 12.71 13.44 -3.09
N LEU A 641 12.50 12.12 -3.19
CA LEU A 641 12.48 11.22 -2.03
C LEU A 641 13.84 11.16 -1.36
N TYR A 642 14.91 10.92 -2.10
CA TYR A 642 16.26 10.83 -1.53
C TYR A 642 16.72 12.18 -0.97
N GLY A 643 16.47 13.30 -1.66
CA GLY A 643 16.75 14.63 -1.14
C GLY A 643 15.99 14.92 0.18
N LYS A 644 14.71 14.52 0.25
CA LYS A 644 13.94 14.61 1.50
C LYS A 644 14.48 13.67 2.57
N LEU A 645 14.87 12.42 2.26
CA LEU A 645 15.49 11.48 3.21
C LEU A 645 16.75 12.09 3.83
N PHE A 646 17.65 12.64 2.99
CA PHE A 646 18.83 13.35 3.47
C PHE A 646 18.45 14.51 4.41
N HIS A 647 17.35 15.22 4.19
CA HIS A 647 16.94 16.35 5.03
C HIS A 647 16.20 15.93 6.31
N SER A 648 15.36 14.89 6.27
CA SER A 648 14.38 14.59 7.33
C SER A 648 14.63 13.29 8.09
N CYS A 649 15.68 12.53 7.78
CA CYS A 649 16.03 11.36 8.59
C CYS A 649 16.65 11.79 9.93
N ASN A 650 16.18 11.16 11.01
CA ASN A 650 16.66 11.41 12.37
C ASN A 650 17.95 10.63 12.72
N SER A 651 18.45 9.79 11.81
CA SER A 651 19.65 8.97 11.97
C SER A 651 20.75 9.36 10.97
N HIS A 652 21.99 8.97 11.26
CA HIS A 652 23.09 9.10 10.30
C HIS A 652 22.76 8.33 9.00
N PHE A 653 23.00 8.95 7.84
CA PHE A 653 22.57 8.44 6.55
C PHE A 653 23.76 8.20 5.62
N GLY A 654 23.78 7.06 4.94
CA GLY A 654 24.73 6.69 3.91
C GLY A 654 24.02 6.33 2.61
N LEU A 655 24.41 6.95 1.49
CA LEU A 655 23.98 6.58 0.15
C LEU A 655 25.13 5.91 -0.60
N PHE A 656 24.98 4.63 -0.90
CA PHE A 656 25.95 3.86 -1.67
C PHE A 656 25.53 3.81 -3.14
N ILE A 657 26.31 4.48 -3.99
CA ILE A 657 26.11 4.57 -5.44
C ILE A 657 26.94 3.48 -6.09
N THR A 658 26.27 2.55 -6.78
CA THR A 658 26.92 1.42 -7.43
C THR A 658 27.12 1.67 -8.90
N ASN A 659 28.28 1.23 -9.43
CA ASN A 659 28.56 1.29 -10.85
C ASN A 659 28.61 -0.12 -11.46
N GLU A 660 27.72 -0.41 -12.40
CA GLU A 660 27.75 -1.66 -13.17
C GLU A 660 28.67 -1.50 -14.39
N LYS A 661 29.91 -1.97 -14.32
CA LYS A 661 30.67 -2.20 -15.56
C LYS A 661 29.96 -3.29 -16.37
N LYS A 662 29.64 -2.98 -17.63
CA LYS A 662 29.37 -3.97 -18.68
C LYS A 662 30.53 -4.96 -18.65
N LYS A 663 30.27 -6.23 -18.30
CA LYS A 663 31.25 -7.33 -18.38
C LYS A 663 32.02 -7.18 -19.69
N THR A 664 33.30 -6.82 -19.60
CA THR A 664 34.23 -6.97 -20.71
C THR A 664 34.12 -8.41 -21.18
N SER A 665 33.85 -8.57 -22.47
CA SER A 665 33.61 -9.85 -23.12
C SER A 665 34.62 -10.90 -22.68
N LEU A 666 34.09 -12.04 -22.22
CA LEU A 666 34.78 -13.26 -21.77
C LEU A 666 35.68 -13.93 -22.83
N ASN A 667 36.12 -13.24 -23.89
CA ASN A 667 36.71 -13.84 -25.08
C ASN A 667 38.24 -13.73 -25.20
N GLU A 668 38.97 -13.19 -24.22
CA GLU A 668 40.44 -13.08 -24.32
C GLU A 668 41.23 -13.55 -23.09
N ILE A 669 40.71 -14.55 -22.37
CA ILE A 669 41.58 -15.34 -21.49
C ILE A 669 41.84 -16.67 -22.19
N LYS A 670 42.95 -16.70 -22.94
CA LYS A 670 43.51 -17.94 -23.48
C LYS A 670 43.74 -18.92 -22.33
N GLU A 671 43.22 -20.12 -22.51
CA GLU A 671 43.46 -21.30 -21.70
C GLU A 671 44.96 -21.51 -21.53
N ASP A 672 45.50 -21.24 -20.34
CA ASP A 672 46.63 -21.99 -19.82
C ASP A 672 46.56 -22.03 -18.29
N LYS A 673 46.06 -23.17 -17.78
CA LYS A 673 46.23 -23.74 -16.44
C LYS A 673 45.99 -22.80 -15.24
N VAL A 674 44.73 -22.60 -14.88
CA VAL A 674 44.36 -22.23 -13.51
C VAL A 674 44.32 -23.50 -12.63
N CYS A 675 45.41 -23.76 -11.91
CA CYS A 675 45.50 -24.79 -10.88
C CYS A 675 44.73 -24.30 -9.64
N ILE A 676 43.70 -25.06 -9.23
CA ILE A 676 42.80 -24.76 -8.09
C ILE A 676 43.45 -25.04 -6.71
N THR A 677 44.74 -25.36 -6.64
CA THR A 677 45.34 -25.93 -5.42
C THR A 677 46.02 -24.94 -4.46
N ASN A 678 46.07 -23.64 -4.73
CA ASN A 678 46.82 -22.68 -3.88
C ASN A 678 45.94 -21.68 -3.11
N PHE A 679 44.71 -22.05 -2.73
CA PHE A 679 43.84 -21.19 -1.91
C PHE A 679 44.27 -21.09 -0.42
N PHE A 680 45.24 -21.89 0.04
CA PHE A 680 45.60 -21.97 1.46
C PHE A 680 47.09 -21.81 1.81
N GLU A 681 47.95 -21.44 0.86
CA GLU A 681 49.37 -21.20 1.18
C GLU A 681 49.87 -19.90 0.53
N ASN A 682 49.68 -18.79 1.24
CA ASN A 682 50.67 -17.73 1.50
C ASN A 682 49.98 -16.50 2.12
N GLU A 683 50.60 -15.97 3.17
CA GLU A 683 50.13 -14.90 4.06
C GLU A 683 50.11 -13.50 3.41
N GLU A 684 49.06 -13.18 2.64
CA GLU A 684 48.67 -11.78 2.37
C GLU A 684 47.15 -11.62 2.55
N PRO A 685 46.66 -10.59 3.27
CA PRO A 685 45.23 -10.37 3.43
C PRO A 685 44.64 -9.90 2.11
N ARG A 686 43.97 -10.80 1.38
CA ARG A 686 43.16 -10.46 0.21
C ARG A 686 41.71 -10.39 0.65
N SER A 687 41.03 -9.28 0.35
CA SER A 687 39.58 -9.21 0.52
C SER A 687 38.93 -10.25 -0.41
N ILE A 688 38.11 -11.13 0.15
CA ILE A 688 37.48 -12.23 -0.61
C ILE A 688 36.47 -11.68 -1.64
N PHE A 689 36.05 -10.42 -1.51
CA PHE A 689 35.02 -9.76 -2.33
C PHE A 689 35.45 -8.49 -3.09
N GLY A 690 36.76 -8.17 -3.11
CA GLY A 690 37.32 -7.22 -4.09
C GLY A 690 37.17 -5.74 -3.78
N ILE A 691 37.30 -5.31 -2.52
CA ILE A 691 37.70 -3.92 -2.21
C ILE A 691 39.17 -3.96 -1.83
N ASP A 692 40.03 -3.33 -2.65
CA ASP A 692 41.49 -3.36 -2.46
C ASP A 692 42.00 -2.05 -1.83
N SER A 693 41.28 -0.94 -2.05
CA SER A 693 41.59 0.36 -1.47
C SER A 693 40.35 1.20 -1.18
N VAL A 694 40.43 2.04 -0.15
CA VAL A 694 39.40 3.04 0.21
C VAL A 694 40.00 4.43 0.11
N ASN A 695 39.29 5.32 -0.58
CA ASN A 695 39.66 6.71 -0.79
C ASN A 695 38.69 7.62 -0.01
N LEU A 696 39.18 8.35 1.00
CA LEU A 696 38.40 9.32 1.77
C LEU A 696 38.64 10.72 1.24
N ILE A 697 37.59 11.50 1.03
CA ILE A 697 37.71 12.91 0.65
C ILE A 697 37.24 13.78 1.82
N LEU A 698 38.12 14.62 2.36
CA LEU A 698 37.82 15.57 3.43
C LEU A 698 37.73 16.98 2.85
N HIS A 699 36.73 17.76 3.26
CA HIS A 699 36.52 19.10 2.74
C HIS A 699 37.40 20.18 3.40
N HIS A 700 37.91 19.95 4.62
CA HIS A 700 38.69 20.94 5.38
C HIS A 700 39.77 20.29 6.27
N ASP A 701 40.91 20.99 6.42
CA ASP A 701 42.08 20.52 7.21
C ASP A 701 41.97 20.82 8.71
N ASN A 702 41.23 21.87 9.09
CA ASN A 702 41.24 22.38 10.47
C ASN A 702 39.89 22.27 11.19
N PHE A 703 38.78 22.23 10.45
CA PHE A 703 37.43 22.17 11.01
C PHE A 703 36.66 21.02 10.38
N LEU A 704 36.65 19.88 11.07
CA LEU A 704 35.91 18.71 10.63
C LEU A 704 34.43 18.88 10.98
N SER A 705 33.57 18.75 9.99
CA SER A 705 32.13 18.66 10.22
C SER A 705 31.76 17.30 10.83
N ALA A 706 30.56 17.19 11.41
CA ALA A 706 30.04 15.91 11.90
C ALA A 706 29.99 14.83 10.80
N SER A 707 29.71 15.21 9.55
CA SER A 707 29.73 14.28 8.40
C SER A 707 31.16 13.84 8.06
N ASP A 708 32.16 14.73 8.18
CA ASP A 708 33.57 14.40 7.96
C ASP A 708 34.07 13.40 9.01
N LEU A 709 33.69 13.58 10.28
CA LEU A 709 34.05 12.67 11.36
C LEU A 709 33.37 11.30 11.25
N LEU A 710 32.10 11.27 10.86
CA LEU A 710 31.40 10.01 10.58
C LEU A 710 32.06 9.28 9.41
N SER A 711 32.44 9.99 8.35
CA SER A 711 33.15 9.44 7.20
C SER A 711 34.52 8.88 7.60
N LEU A 712 35.27 9.63 8.43
CA LEU A 712 36.54 9.20 9.00
C LEU A 712 36.38 7.94 9.87
N HIS A 713 35.31 7.86 10.67
CA HIS A 713 35.02 6.70 11.50
C HIS A 713 34.69 5.45 10.66
N VAL A 714 33.88 5.60 9.61
CA VAL A 714 33.57 4.52 8.66
C VAL A 714 34.85 4.01 7.99
N VAL A 715 35.71 4.91 7.52
CA VAL A 715 36.99 4.55 6.88
C VAL A 715 37.96 3.92 7.87
N TYR A 716 38.05 4.43 9.10
CA TYR A 716 38.83 3.81 10.17
C TYR A 716 38.43 2.36 10.42
N LYS A 717 37.13 2.05 10.38
CA LYS A 717 36.62 0.69 10.52
C LYS A 717 36.95 -0.20 9.31
N LEU A 718 36.85 0.33 8.09
CA LEU A 718 37.19 -0.41 6.86
C LEU A 718 38.70 -0.67 6.72
N ALA A 719 39.54 0.26 7.17
CA ALA A 719 40.99 0.24 7.01
C ALA A 719 41.70 -0.96 7.66
N PHE A 720 41.05 -1.66 8.60
CA PHE A 720 41.63 -2.81 9.29
C PHE A 720 41.92 -3.98 8.35
N ASN A 721 41.10 -4.18 7.32
CA ASN A 721 41.16 -5.31 6.40
C ASN A 721 41.67 -4.95 4.99
N LEU A 722 42.09 -3.70 4.78
CA LEU A 722 42.48 -3.18 3.47
C LEU A 722 43.99 -3.03 3.32
N LEU A 723 44.48 -3.14 2.08
CA LEU A 723 45.90 -2.96 1.75
C LEU A 723 46.30 -1.48 1.66
N PHE A 724 45.40 -0.61 1.17
CA PHE A 724 45.68 0.80 0.93
C PHE A 724 44.54 1.70 1.41
N VAL A 725 44.90 2.78 2.10
CA VAL A 725 43.97 3.86 2.49
C VAL A 725 44.54 5.17 1.99
N ASN A 726 43.80 5.87 1.14
CA ASN A 726 44.19 7.17 0.63
C ASN A 726 43.25 8.25 1.16
N ILE A 727 43.79 9.31 1.75
CA ILE A 727 43.00 10.43 2.24
C ILE A 727 43.34 11.66 1.40
N PHE A 728 42.35 12.19 0.69
CA PHE A 728 42.43 13.41 -0.08
C PHE A 728 41.84 14.54 0.76
N ILE A 729 42.65 15.54 1.08
CA ILE A 729 42.21 16.70 1.85
C ILE A 729 42.14 17.89 0.90
N ASN A 730 40.98 18.52 0.84
CA ASN A 730 40.73 19.69 0.01
C ASN A 730 41.10 20.95 0.80
N THR A 731 42.13 21.67 0.37
CA THR A 731 42.72 22.76 1.16
C THR A 731 43.03 24.00 0.32
N SER A 732 42.89 25.17 0.95
CA SER A 732 43.29 26.46 0.37
C SER A 732 44.72 26.89 0.77
N SER A 733 45.38 26.20 1.71
CA SER A 733 46.69 26.60 2.27
C SER A 733 47.62 25.41 2.57
N SER A 734 48.93 25.65 2.55
CA SER A 734 49.98 24.63 2.75
C SER A 734 49.80 23.80 4.03
N SER A 735 49.95 22.47 3.87
CA SER A 735 49.94 21.37 4.86
C SER A 735 50.14 21.78 6.33
N SER A 736 49.14 21.50 7.18
CA SER A 736 49.30 21.57 8.64
C SER A 736 49.92 20.25 9.16
N SER A 737 51.21 20.27 9.52
CA SER A 737 51.92 19.07 9.97
C SER A 737 51.30 18.39 11.20
N GLY A 738 50.63 19.16 12.07
CA GLY A 738 49.97 18.62 13.27
C GLY A 738 48.68 17.85 13.02
N PHE A 739 47.95 18.13 11.92
CA PHE A 739 46.74 17.39 11.56
C PHE A 739 47.09 16.03 10.95
N GLU A 740 48.13 16.00 10.11
CA GLU A 740 48.64 14.77 9.50
C GLU A 740 49.14 13.79 10.57
N GLU A 741 49.85 14.28 11.58
CA GLU A 741 50.35 13.47 12.68
C GLU A 741 49.21 12.87 13.54
N LYS A 742 48.14 13.64 13.79
CA LYS A 742 46.92 13.13 14.46
C LYS A 742 46.24 12.02 13.68
N ILE A 743 46.04 12.19 12.37
CA ILE A 743 45.45 11.14 11.52
C ILE A 743 46.36 9.90 11.50
N ARG A 744 47.67 10.06 11.30
CA ARG A 744 48.62 8.94 11.30
C ARG A 744 48.61 8.19 12.64
N SER A 745 48.49 8.91 13.76
CA SER A 745 48.40 8.32 15.09
C SER A 745 47.13 7.48 15.31
N LEU A 746 46.03 7.82 14.63
CA LEU A 746 44.77 7.07 14.66
C LEU A 746 44.91 5.70 13.96
N PHE A 747 45.61 5.64 12.83
CA PHE A 747 45.77 4.41 12.04
C PHE A 747 46.99 3.55 12.45
N SER A 748 48.02 4.15 13.05
CA SER A 748 49.28 3.46 13.43
C SER A 748 49.16 2.27 14.40
N PRO A 749 48.22 2.20 15.37
CA PRO A 749 48.19 1.11 16.33
C PRO A 749 47.53 -0.17 15.79
N ASN A 750 46.66 -0.04 14.79
CA ASN A 750 45.65 -1.06 14.49
C ASN A 750 45.55 -1.48 13.02
N THR A 751 46.34 -0.93 12.08
CA THR A 751 46.18 -1.25 10.64
C THR A 751 47.46 -1.75 9.99
N LYS A 752 47.37 -2.82 9.19
CA LYS A 752 48.44 -3.29 8.28
C LYS A 752 48.47 -2.51 6.95
N ALA A 753 47.60 -1.51 6.80
CA ALA A 753 47.37 -0.79 5.56
C ALA A 753 48.43 0.30 5.30
N HIS A 754 48.81 0.49 4.03
CA HIS A 754 49.61 1.64 3.61
C HIS A 754 48.73 2.89 3.54
N LEU A 755 48.94 3.83 4.47
CA LEU A 755 48.25 5.12 4.52
C LEU A 755 48.98 6.19 3.69
N SER A 756 48.32 6.73 2.67
CA SER A 756 48.80 7.88 1.89
C SER A 756 47.87 9.09 2.05
N ILE A 757 48.44 10.29 2.21
CA ILE A 757 47.69 11.54 2.42
C ILE A 757 48.06 12.50 1.30
N HIS A 758 47.06 12.98 0.57
CA HIS A 758 47.21 13.86 -0.60
C HIS A 758 46.47 15.17 -0.36
N TYR A 759 47.10 16.30 -0.68
CA TYR A 759 46.50 17.62 -0.59
C TYR A 759 46.10 18.10 -1.98
N THR A 760 44.83 18.43 -2.17
CA THR A 760 44.23 18.79 -3.47
C THR A 760 43.54 20.15 -3.40
N LYS A 761 43.49 20.88 -4.52
CA LYS A 761 42.71 22.12 -4.67
C LYS A 761 41.38 21.79 -5.37
N GLU A 762 40.29 22.44 -4.97
CA GLU A 762 38.92 22.19 -5.50
C GLU A 762 38.86 22.03 -7.03
N ASP A 763 39.56 22.87 -7.78
CA ASP A 763 39.53 22.86 -9.25
C ASP A 763 40.37 21.73 -9.91
N SER A 764 41.24 21.03 -9.17
CA SER A 764 42.15 20.00 -9.70
C SER A 764 41.89 18.59 -9.18
N LEU A 765 40.81 18.38 -8.41
CA LEU A 765 40.48 17.10 -7.77
C LEU A 765 40.51 15.91 -8.76
N LYS A 766 40.01 16.12 -9.98
CA LYS A 766 39.98 15.10 -11.04
C LYS A 766 41.37 14.68 -11.50
N ASP A 767 42.26 15.64 -11.75
CA ASP A 767 43.61 15.37 -12.26
C ASP A 767 44.50 14.76 -11.18
N ASP A 768 44.27 15.10 -9.92
CA ASP A 768 45.06 14.61 -8.79
C ASP A 768 44.62 13.20 -8.36
N ILE A 769 43.33 12.87 -8.43
CA ILE A 769 42.83 11.48 -8.27
C ILE A 769 43.44 10.58 -9.36
N LEU A 770 43.46 11.03 -10.63
CA LEU A 770 44.04 10.27 -11.75
C LEU A 770 45.56 10.09 -11.65
N LYS A 771 46.29 11.06 -11.07
CA LYS A 771 47.76 10.98 -10.86
C LYS A 771 48.17 10.07 -9.70
N ALA A 772 47.30 9.87 -8.71
CA ALA A 772 47.59 9.06 -7.52
C ALA A 772 47.70 7.54 -7.79
N ASN A 773 47.66 7.13 -9.07
CA ASN A 773 47.84 5.74 -9.52
C ASN A 773 46.69 4.83 -9.05
N THR A 774 45.45 5.25 -9.34
CA THR A 774 44.22 4.49 -9.09
C THR A 774 44.23 3.20 -9.91
N ARG A 775 44.68 2.11 -9.29
CA ARG A 775 44.60 0.78 -9.88
C ARG A 775 43.21 0.23 -9.63
N SER A 776 42.47 0.10 -10.73
CA SER A 776 41.49 -0.95 -10.99
C SER A 776 40.11 -0.80 -10.35
N SER A 777 39.16 -1.55 -10.91
CA SER A 777 37.70 -1.52 -10.73
C SER A 777 37.16 -1.86 -9.33
N ASN A 778 38.00 -1.83 -8.30
CA ASN A 778 37.78 -2.37 -6.96
C ASN A 778 38.01 -1.33 -5.84
N GLU A 779 37.88 -0.03 -6.17
CA GLU A 779 38.04 1.07 -5.22
C GLU A 779 36.68 1.59 -4.73
N MET A 780 36.64 2.03 -3.46
CA MET A 780 35.48 2.66 -2.84
C MET A 780 35.83 4.07 -2.36
N PHE A 781 35.09 5.07 -2.84
CA PHE A 781 35.22 6.46 -2.41
C PHE A 781 34.20 6.79 -1.32
N VAL A 782 34.66 7.32 -0.18
CA VAL A 782 33.79 7.81 0.89
C VAL A 782 33.84 9.34 0.88
N VAL A 783 32.67 9.96 0.75
CA VAL A 783 32.54 11.41 0.59
C VAL A 783 31.51 11.96 1.58
N PRO A 784 31.88 12.92 2.43
CA PRO A 784 30.95 13.64 3.29
C PRO A 784 30.11 14.61 2.45
N ASN A 785 28.80 14.65 2.68
CA ASN A 785 27.90 15.61 2.02
C ASN A 785 27.38 16.63 3.03
N ASN A 786 28.01 17.81 3.04
CA ASN A 786 27.55 18.97 3.79
C ASN A 786 26.70 19.85 2.86
N LEU A 787 25.37 19.69 2.94
CA LEU A 787 24.44 20.54 2.20
C LEU A 787 24.59 22.00 2.68
N ALA A 788 25.04 22.89 1.79
CA ALA A 788 25.17 24.32 2.07
C ALA A 788 23.78 24.96 2.28
N LYS A 789 23.71 25.93 3.20
CA LYS A 789 22.46 26.56 3.69
C LYS A 789 21.65 27.36 2.67
N ASN A 790 22.12 27.58 1.44
CA ASN A 790 21.49 28.52 0.51
C ASN A 790 21.11 27.88 -0.84
N GLU A 791 19.79 27.92 -1.07
CA GLU A 791 19.05 27.99 -2.35
C GLU A 791 19.05 26.77 -3.31
N GLU A 792 17.84 26.18 -3.39
CA GLU A 792 17.18 25.52 -4.54
C GLU A 792 17.81 24.23 -5.14
N ASP A 793 17.08 23.11 -4.96
CA ASP A 793 17.01 21.91 -5.80
C ASP A 793 18.23 20.98 -6.03
N GLU A 794 19.41 21.25 -5.47
CA GLU A 794 20.55 20.33 -5.59
C GLU A 794 20.64 19.29 -4.45
N MET A 795 20.51 18.01 -4.82
CA MET A 795 20.60 16.86 -3.91
C MET A 795 22.03 16.63 -3.36
N PHE A 796 23.05 17.11 -4.07
CA PHE A 796 24.46 16.84 -3.81
C PHE A 796 25.29 18.11 -3.99
N SER A 797 26.38 18.25 -3.22
CA SER A 797 27.37 19.30 -3.46
C SER A 797 28.06 19.14 -4.82
N GLY A 798 28.60 20.23 -5.38
CA GLY A 798 29.32 20.21 -6.66
C GLY A 798 30.48 19.20 -6.70
N ALA A 799 31.18 18.99 -5.57
CA ALA A 799 32.25 18.00 -5.45
C ALA A 799 31.75 16.56 -5.55
N VAL A 800 30.59 16.25 -4.95
CA VAL A 800 29.96 14.92 -5.03
C VAL A 800 29.52 14.63 -6.47
N ASN A 801 28.96 15.62 -7.17
CA ASN A 801 28.58 15.47 -8.57
C ASN A 801 29.78 15.17 -9.47
N GLN A 802 30.90 15.88 -9.28
CA GLN A 802 32.13 15.62 -10.04
C GLN A 802 32.69 14.20 -9.80
N LEU A 803 32.62 13.69 -8.57
CA LEU A 803 33.07 12.32 -8.25
C LEU A 803 32.16 11.25 -8.86
N ILE A 804 30.86 11.50 -8.89
CA ILE A 804 29.90 10.63 -9.58
C ILE A 804 30.20 10.60 -11.08
N ASP A 805 30.62 11.72 -11.68
CA ASP A 805 31.04 11.77 -13.09
C ASP A 805 32.36 11.02 -13.33
N ILE A 806 33.37 11.17 -12.46
CA ILE A 806 34.64 10.45 -12.56
C ILE A 806 34.45 8.94 -12.36
N SER A 807 33.52 8.55 -11.49
CA SER A 807 33.17 7.14 -11.30
C SER A 807 32.71 6.48 -12.61
N GLU A 808 32.22 7.25 -13.59
CA GLU A 808 31.85 6.77 -14.93
C GLU A 808 33.03 6.26 -15.74
N THR A 809 34.12 7.02 -15.76
CA THR A 809 35.26 6.76 -16.63
C THR A 809 36.10 5.63 -16.07
N GLU A 810 36.27 5.61 -14.74
CA GLU A 810 37.19 4.69 -14.07
C GLU A 810 36.50 3.43 -13.52
N GLY A 811 35.21 3.52 -13.15
CA GLY A 811 34.40 2.37 -12.71
C GLY A 811 34.59 1.96 -11.25
N PHE A 812 34.41 2.90 -10.31
CA PHE A 812 34.48 2.69 -8.86
C PHE A 812 33.13 2.98 -8.17
N ASN A 813 32.96 2.55 -6.91
CA ASN A 813 31.76 2.80 -6.10
C ASN A 813 31.93 4.04 -5.21
N VAL A 814 30.82 4.75 -4.91
CA VAL A 814 30.83 5.97 -4.09
C VAL A 814 29.86 5.85 -2.91
N LEU A 815 30.33 6.04 -1.69
CA LEU A 815 29.51 6.14 -0.47
C LEU A 815 29.45 7.60 -0.03
N VAL A 816 28.27 8.19 -0.15
CA VAL A 816 27.98 9.54 0.32
C VAL A 816 27.44 9.47 1.73
N VAL A 817 28.08 10.15 2.69
CA VAL A 817 27.72 10.08 4.12
C VAL A 817 27.24 11.44 4.62
N LYS A 818 26.16 11.44 5.39
CA LYS A 818 25.62 12.61 6.07
C LYS A 818 25.33 12.30 7.53
N ALA A 819 25.85 13.13 8.43
CA ALA A 819 25.48 13.08 9.84
C ALA A 819 24.11 13.74 10.08
N ALA A 820 23.31 13.17 10.98
CA ALA A 820 22.08 13.82 11.46
C ALA A 820 22.44 15.13 12.19
N SER A 821 21.58 16.14 12.06
CA SER A 821 21.70 17.35 12.87
C SER A 821 21.33 17.02 14.31
N PHE A 822 22.28 17.15 15.24
CA PHE A 822 22.04 17.01 16.68
C PHE A 822 21.19 18.15 17.24
#